data_AF-A0A7W6HVC1-F1
#
_entry.id   AF-A0A7W6HVC1-F1
#
_cell.length_a   1.000
_cell.length_b   1.000
_cell.length_c   1.000
_cell.angle_alpha   90.00
_cell.angle_beta   90.00
_cell.angle_gamma   90.00
#
_symmetry.space_group_name_H-M   'P 1'
#
loop_
_entity.id
_entity.type
_entity.pdbx_description
1 polymer ?
#
loop_
_entity_poly.entity_id
_entity_poly.type
_entity_poly.pdbx_seq_one_letter_code
_entity_poly.pdbx_strand_id
1 'polypeptide(L)'
;MEITNGNSERIPLVMYLNPGLKVSRVEVNGENVLFRRECQAIILDKELAASERCRVVVLYEGNIETDICFLEQENKEYDFSNVNRLGIFCYGYTPAFCSEDYTLLTPECIWYPVSVPPYSPLEYRKVNFTRYSLTVEHEPRLVVISQGDTVDEKEGKTSFVFTHDMPGISLCVGEYRKREVTVASMGAADTTRLELYYLPRHEYLLEQYTMPEDQLVKVLTDSKVNFEMQGCIKKRQSLTDKEWEEVNALDDGTRNMGELIREVLAKRKFDPTQHYPYRRLTLLETPCNFYCFSNLSRLTGEREQAGMVFLPEKLYSIEKYQNKVTDKEDDSEKMVTKLNVDIATILGRGSCSIIPTLFGQTLFIDSEEYPILHDVLLNMTHKDRGGGITVTDHWQAVHYLKNNSLKDALQDRALSPEVVRGIVLKKSEELFTYLMLKIESGEFCKFHMDSIASTHFAEVSWAVYCQKFQQAFGFRLDSLVEKWYHAKGLPQLDIREFQAFHLGGKDVFSSSDIFCRFKVFNRSDVPGLIMTMDMQGWIIPPHEGREIKVRNRKNMGLITNNYSLNMPLAENFPCAMSVRLEKPERVLGDTVTGIFNLDSMTFFQNTNEIIVDNEDPCFRIIKAKGFDIVSLFRGEEGPQEYQTRAGEPDTWKPVIDNNFYGMPVRSAFYKRAGSGGSRVEWNTVLSQPGEYEVFFYHTKPVNTAVDPKQELHYTICNGEEEYNVIATVDSKEAGWISLGVFNFLKEAKVTLSDKDRKDKFETKYGCLPQEIVADAVKWVKQ
;
A
#
# COMPACT_ATOMS: atom_id res chain seq x y z
N MET A 1 -17.62 -26.88 22.88
CA MET A 1 -17.46 -26.51 21.45
C MET A 1 -18.13 -27.54 20.57
N GLU A 2 -18.68 -27.12 19.44
CA GLU A 2 -19.14 -28.02 18.37
C GLU A 2 -18.12 -27.96 17.23
N ILE A 3 -17.63 -29.12 16.80
CA ILE A 3 -16.57 -29.24 15.78
C ILE A 3 -17.12 -30.05 14.61
N THR A 4 -16.85 -29.58 13.40
CA THR A 4 -17.18 -30.29 12.16
C THR A 4 -15.89 -30.58 11.40
N ASN A 5 -15.73 -31.81 10.89
CA ASN A 5 -14.67 -32.09 9.93
C ASN A 5 -15.04 -31.51 8.56
N GLY A 6 -14.40 -30.40 8.19
CA GLY A 6 -14.58 -29.76 6.89
C GLY A 6 -13.84 -30.44 5.72
N ASN A 7 -12.98 -31.42 6.01
CA ASN A 7 -12.20 -32.12 4.98
C ASN A 7 -13.04 -33.19 4.28
N SER A 8 -12.63 -33.55 3.06
CA SER A 8 -13.23 -34.65 2.29
C SER A 8 -12.87 -36.04 2.83
N GLU A 9 -11.87 -36.11 3.72
CA GLU A 9 -11.31 -37.35 4.25
C GLU A 9 -11.53 -37.47 5.75
N ARG A 10 -11.39 -38.69 6.27
CA ARG A 10 -11.40 -38.96 7.70
C ARG A 10 -10.08 -38.46 8.29
N ILE A 11 -10.16 -37.63 9.33
CA ILE A 11 -8.97 -37.05 9.98
C ILE A 11 -9.01 -37.24 11.50
N PRO A 12 -7.85 -37.29 12.17
CA PRO A 12 -7.78 -37.27 13.62
C PRO A 12 -8.27 -35.93 14.17
N LEU A 13 -8.92 -35.97 15.33
CA LEU A 13 -9.35 -34.77 16.05
C LEU A 13 -8.17 -34.19 16.84
N VAL A 14 -7.61 -33.10 16.32
CA VAL A 14 -6.53 -32.33 16.95
C VAL A 14 -7.04 -30.94 17.31
N MET A 15 -6.71 -30.48 18.51
CA MET A 15 -6.97 -29.11 18.97
C MET A 15 -5.67 -28.49 19.48
N TYR A 16 -5.62 -27.17 19.54
CA TYR A 16 -4.48 -26.41 20.04
C TYR A 16 -4.91 -25.53 21.21
N LEU A 17 -4.09 -25.47 22.26
CA LEU A 17 -4.31 -24.71 23.49
C LEU A 17 -2.95 -24.28 24.04
N ASN A 18 -2.88 -23.14 24.73
CA ASN A 18 -1.64 -22.65 25.34
C ASN A 18 -0.90 -23.75 26.14
N PRO A 19 0.41 -23.96 25.94
CA PRO A 19 1.16 -25.00 26.66
C PRO A 19 1.13 -24.84 28.19
N GLY A 20 1.06 -23.60 28.69
CA GLY A 20 0.95 -23.29 30.12
C GLY A 20 -0.41 -23.67 30.75
N LEU A 21 -1.42 -23.97 29.94
CA LEU A 21 -2.73 -24.42 30.39
C LEU A 21 -2.78 -25.95 30.45
N LYS A 22 -2.95 -26.47 31.67
CA LYS A 22 -3.04 -27.89 31.96
C LYS A 22 -4.46 -28.40 31.71
N VAL A 23 -4.59 -29.32 30.76
CA VAL A 23 -5.85 -30.01 30.47
C VAL A 23 -6.09 -31.11 31.50
N SER A 24 -7.19 -31.01 32.25
CA SER A 24 -7.58 -32.01 33.25
C SER A 24 -8.47 -33.09 32.67
N ARG A 25 -9.33 -32.74 31.71
CA ARG A 25 -10.34 -33.64 31.15
C ARG A 25 -10.78 -33.20 29.75
N VAL A 26 -11.01 -34.19 28.89
CA VAL A 26 -11.60 -33.99 27.56
C VAL A 26 -12.77 -34.96 27.38
N GLU A 27 -13.93 -34.43 27.01
CA GLU A 27 -15.12 -35.21 26.66
C GLU A 27 -15.49 -35.01 25.20
N VAL A 28 -15.86 -36.09 24.51
CA VAL A 28 -16.44 -36.06 23.16
C VAL A 28 -17.82 -36.70 23.21
N ASN A 29 -18.84 -35.96 22.79
CA ASN A 29 -20.26 -36.35 22.84
C ASN A 29 -20.72 -36.81 24.24
N GLY A 30 -20.10 -36.27 25.30
CA GLY A 30 -20.40 -36.60 26.71
C GLY A 30 -19.57 -37.78 27.27
N GLU A 31 -18.74 -38.43 26.46
CA GLU A 31 -17.87 -39.52 26.90
C GLU A 31 -16.44 -39.04 27.11
N ASN A 32 -15.78 -39.50 28.17
CA ASN A 32 -14.36 -39.19 28.39
C ASN A 32 -13.49 -39.88 27.35
N VAL A 33 -12.61 -39.11 26.72
CA VAL A 33 -11.68 -39.61 25.70
C VAL A 33 -10.24 -39.44 26.16
N LEU A 34 -9.41 -40.46 25.89
CA LEU A 34 -7.97 -40.37 26.12
C LEU A 34 -7.35 -39.39 25.12
N PHE A 35 -6.41 -38.59 25.60
CA PHE A 35 -5.70 -37.63 24.76
C PHE A 35 -4.20 -37.67 25.06
N ARG A 36 -3.40 -37.34 24.05
CA ARG A 36 -1.98 -37.04 24.16
C ARG A 36 -1.77 -35.54 24.06
N ARG A 37 -0.88 -35.00 24.89
CA ARG A 37 -0.46 -33.59 24.86
C ARG A 37 0.94 -33.50 24.28
N GLU A 38 1.12 -32.70 23.24
CA GLU A 38 2.43 -32.38 22.64
C GLU A 38 2.56 -30.87 22.53
N CYS A 39 3.18 -30.24 23.54
CA CYS A 39 3.21 -28.79 23.71
C CYS A 39 1.80 -28.18 23.57
N GLN A 40 1.57 -27.36 22.55
CA GLN A 40 0.29 -26.73 22.27
C GLN A 40 -0.77 -27.67 21.69
N ALA A 41 -0.41 -28.85 21.15
CA ALA A 41 -1.35 -29.77 20.51
C ALA A 41 -2.00 -30.75 21.51
N ILE A 42 -3.31 -30.92 21.41
CA ILE A 42 -4.14 -31.92 22.09
C ILE A 42 -4.60 -32.91 21.02
N ILE A 43 -4.07 -34.12 21.05
CA ILE A 43 -4.36 -35.17 20.08
C ILE A 43 -5.29 -36.18 20.74
N LEU A 44 -6.53 -36.27 20.27
CA LEU A 44 -7.53 -37.17 20.83
C LEU A 44 -7.47 -38.53 20.13
N ASP A 45 -7.75 -39.60 20.88
CA ASP A 45 -7.96 -40.93 20.33
C ASP A 45 -9.35 -41.04 19.66
N LYS A 46 -9.61 -40.16 18.68
CA LYS A 46 -10.86 -40.06 17.94
C LYS A 46 -10.60 -39.51 16.55
N GLU A 47 -11.16 -40.17 15.55
CA GLU A 47 -11.21 -39.69 14.17
C GLU A 47 -12.63 -39.27 13.79
N LEU A 48 -12.73 -38.24 12.96
CA LEU A 48 -13.99 -37.73 12.43
C LEU A 48 -14.06 -38.03 10.93
N ALA A 49 -15.13 -38.68 10.49
CA ALA A 49 -15.42 -38.82 9.06
C ALA A 49 -15.68 -37.45 8.41
N ALA A 50 -15.60 -37.38 7.09
CA ALA A 50 -15.92 -36.15 6.34
C ALA A 50 -17.33 -35.64 6.72
N SER A 51 -17.45 -34.35 7.03
CA SER A 51 -18.68 -33.71 7.51
C SER A 51 -19.25 -34.24 8.85
N GLU A 52 -18.55 -35.14 9.56
CA GLU A 52 -18.95 -35.57 10.90
C GLU A 52 -18.88 -34.39 11.86
N ARG A 53 -19.91 -34.27 12.71
CA ARG A 53 -19.99 -33.26 13.77
C ARG A 53 -19.87 -33.94 15.13
N CYS A 54 -19.12 -33.32 16.04
CA CYS A 54 -19.05 -33.77 17.42
C CYS A 54 -19.05 -32.59 18.39
N ARG A 55 -19.53 -32.84 19.61
CA ARG A 55 -19.45 -31.90 20.72
C ARG A 55 -18.24 -32.25 21.57
N VAL A 56 -17.35 -31.29 21.77
CA VAL A 56 -16.17 -31.46 22.62
C VAL A 56 -16.25 -30.53 23.83
N VAL A 57 -15.87 -31.04 25.01
CA VAL A 57 -15.72 -30.25 26.24
C VAL A 57 -14.30 -30.46 26.73
N VAL A 58 -13.59 -29.36 26.97
CA VAL A 58 -12.21 -29.37 27.48
C VAL A 58 -12.22 -28.61 28.80
N LEU A 59 -11.77 -29.26 29.87
CA LEU A 59 -11.54 -28.61 31.16
C LEU A 59 -10.04 -28.39 31.33
N TYR A 60 -9.65 -27.16 31.65
CA TYR A 60 -8.26 -26.76 31.78
C TYR A 60 -8.09 -25.62 32.80
N GLU A 61 -6.89 -25.49 33.33
CA GLU A 61 -6.49 -24.45 34.28
C GLU A 61 -4.99 -24.17 34.15
N GLY A 62 -4.52 -22.99 34.56
CA GLY A 62 -3.09 -22.66 34.58
C GLY A 62 -2.82 -21.21 34.22
N ASN A 63 -1.56 -20.93 33.88
CA ASN A 63 -1.09 -19.62 33.45
C ASN A 63 -0.81 -19.63 31.95
N ILE A 64 -0.76 -18.44 31.36
CA ILE A 64 -0.42 -18.27 29.96
C ILE A 64 1.09 -18.30 29.78
N GLU A 65 1.56 -19.25 28.99
CA GLU A 65 2.93 -19.25 28.47
C GLU A 65 3.00 -18.31 27.27
N THR A 66 3.79 -17.24 27.38
CA THR A 66 3.87 -16.19 26.36
C THR A 66 4.78 -16.54 25.19
N ASP A 67 5.68 -17.52 25.36
CA ASP A 67 6.65 -17.94 24.35
C ASP A 67 5.97 -18.58 23.12
N ILE A 68 4.69 -18.96 23.25
CA ILE A 68 3.88 -19.42 22.11
C ILE A 68 3.50 -18.29 21.17
N CYS A 69 3.55 -17.03 21.60
CA CYS A 69 3.10 -15.91 20.77
C CYS A 69 4.18 -15.51 19.76
N PHE A 70 3.76 -15.39 18.50
CA PHE A 70 4.57 -14.92 17.36
C PHE A 70 5.77 -15.82 17.01
N LEU A 71 5.60 -17.15 17.09
CA LEU A 71 6.67 -18.14 16.83
C LEU A 71 7.44 -17.97 15.52
N GLU A 72 6.87 -17.26 14.55
CA GLU A 72 7.51 -16.93 13.27
C GLU A 72 8.62 -15.87 13.39
N GLN A 73 8.67 -15.10 14.47
CA GLN A 73 9.65 -14.03 14.67
C GLN A 73 10.98 -14.60 15.15
N GLU A 74 12.09 -14.06 14.63
CA GLU A 74 13.42 -14.47 15.08
C GLU A 74 13.72 -13.90 16.48
N ASN A 75 14.41 -14.66 17.34
CA ASN A 75 14.76 -14.24 18.72
C ASN A 75 15.36 -12.82 18.80
N LYS A 76 16.16 -12.42 17.80
CA LYS A 76 16.76 -11.09 17.71
C LYS A 76 15.71 -9.96 17.70
N GLU A 77 14.53 -10.18 17.10
CA GLU A 77 13.44 -9.21 17.02
C GLU A 77 12.82 -8.92 18.39
N TYR A 78 12.79 -9.93 19.27
CA TYR A 78 12.37 -9.78 20.67
C TYR A 78 13.43 -9.07 21.53
N ASP A 79 14.72 -9.33 21.23
CA ASP A 79 15.88 -8.82 21.98
C ASP A 79 16.36 -7.43 21.50
N PHE A 80 15.88 -6.93 20.37
CA PHE A 80 16.29 -5.62 19.86
C PHE A 80 15.82 -4.50 20.78
N SER A 81 16.75 -3.61 21.11
CA SER A 81 16.54 -2.43 21.96
C SER A 81 15.51 -1.41 21.44
N ASN A 82 14.69 -1.71 20.42
CA ASN A 82 13.72 -0.80 19.80
C ASN A 82 12.25 -1.19 20.04
N VAL A 83 11.94 -2.42 20.47
CA VAL A 83 10.55 -2.82 20.76
C VAL A 83 10.02 -1.98 21.93
N ASN A 84 8.87 -1.34 21.72
CA ASN A 84 8.24 -0.46 22.72
C ASN A 84 9.23 0.55 23.32
N ARG A 85 10.07 1.17 22.47
CA ARG A 85 11.04 2.19 22.90
C ARG A 85 10.57 3.60 22.59
N LEU A 86 10.70 4.47 23.58
CA LEU A 86 10.52 5.92 23.44
C LEU A 86 11.78 6.65 23.93
N GLY A 87 12.65 7.02 23.00
CA GLY A 87 13.92 7.68 23.33
C GLY A 87 14.83 6.79 24.19
N ILE A 88 14.97 7.13 25.47
CA ILE A 88 15.74 6.33 26.45
C ILE A 88 14.88 5.32 27.23
N PHE A 89 13.55 5.41 27.14
CA PHE A 89 12.64 4.50 27.84
C PHE A 89 12.44 3.23 27.01
N CYS A 90 12.74 2.08 27.60
CA CYS A 90 12.52 0.77 26.99
C CYS A 90 11.46 0.04 27.82
N TYR A 91 10.23 -0.08 27.31
CA TYR A 91 9.14 -0.73 28.05
C TYR A 91 9.15 -2.26 27.88
N GLY A 92 9.93 -2.78 26.93
CA GLY A 92 10.06 -4.22 26.71
C GLY A 92 8.86 -4.83 25.99
N TYR A 93 8.83 -6.15 25.96
CA TYR A 93 7.87 -6.93 25.18
C TYR A 93 7.02 -7.83 26.09
N THR A 94 5.70 -7.76 25.96
CA THR A 94 4.75 -8.64 26.64
C THR A 94 3.50 -8.83 25.76
N PRO A 95 3.25 -10.03 25.21
CA PRO A 95 2.15 -10.25 24.27
C PRO A 95 0.83 -10.63 24.95
N ALA A 96 0.85 -11.00 26.22
CA ALA A 96 -0.34 -11.34 27.00
C ALA A 96 -0.10 -11.07 28.49
N PHE A 97 -1.18 -10.81 29.22
CA PHE A 97 -1.16 -10.54 30.65
C PHE A 97 -2.18 -11.44 31.35
N CYS A 98 -1.80 -12.04 32.47
CA CYS A 98 -2.67 -12.86 33.30
C CYS A 98 -2.24 -12.71 34.77
N SER A 99 -2.63 -11.59 35.38
CA SER A 99 -2.43 -11.30 36.80
C SER A 99 -3.78 -11.10 37.51
N GLU A 100 -3.75 -11.06 38.85
CA GLU A 100 -4.96 -10.85 39.67
C GLU A 100 -5.70 -9.55 39.32
N ASP A 101 -4.95 -8.48 39.07
CA ASP A 101 -5.50 -7.13 38.81
C ASP A 101 -5.69 -6.80 37.33
N TYR A 102 -5.00 -7.53 36.43
CA TYR A 102 -5.00 -7.22 35.01
C TYR A 102 -4.81 -8.46 34.14
N THR A 103 -5.74 -8.68 33.22
CA THR A 103 -5.69 -9.74 32.22
C THR A 103 -5.88 -9.13 30.84
N LEU A 104 -5.04 -9.51 29.89
CA LEU A 104 -5.16 -9.18 28.48
C LEU A 104 -4.72 -10.40 27.67
N LEU A 105 -5.70 -11.06 27.06
CA LEU A 105 -5.54 -12.28 26.29
C LEU A 105 -6.05 -12.05 24.88
N THR A 106 -5.17 -12.22 23.90
CA THR A 106 -5.53 -12.15 22.48
C THR A 106 -5.61 -13.58 21.89
N PRO A 107 -6.21 -13.79 20.71
CA PRO A 107 -6.27 -15.12 20.09
C PRO A 107 -4.90 -15.80 19.94
N GLU A 108 -3.83 -15.02 19.78
CA GLU A 108 -2.45 -15.47 19.56
C GLU A 108 -1.89 -16.27 20.74
N CYS A 109 -2.30 -15.94 21.97
CA CYS A 109 -1.87 -16.70 23.13
C CYS A 109 -2.65 -18.01 23.32
N ILE A 110 -3.58 -18.33 22.41
CA ILE A 110 -4.38 -19.57 22.38
C ILE A 110 -4.94 -19.94 23.77
N TRP A 111 -5.50 -18.94 24.46
CA TRP A 111 -6.06 -19.07 25.82
C TRP A 111 -7.35 -19.90 25.88
N TYR A 112 -7.92 -20.23 24.73
CA TYR A 112 -9.00 -21.19 24.55
C TYR A 112 -8.65 -22.21 23.46
N PRO A 113 -9.25 -23.41 23.47
CA PRO A 113 -8.98 -24.43 22.48
C PRO A 113 -9.41 -23.99 21.07
N VAL A 114 -8.51 -24.14 20.09
CA VAL A 114 -8.76 -23.88 18.66
C VAL A 114 -8.49 -25.12 17.81
N SER A 115 -9.13 -25.24 16.66
CA SER A 115 -8.98 -26.39 15.74
C SER A 115 -7.92 -26.20 14.66
N VAL A 116 -7.46 -24.96 14.49
CA VAL A 116 -6.46 -24.58 13.49
C VAL A 116 -5.18 -24.18 14.22
N PRO A 117 -3.99 -24.63 13.77
CA PRO A 117 -2.75 -24.24 14.41
C PRO A 117 -2.57 -22.72 14.31
N PRO A 118 -2.18 -22.05 15.41
CA PRO A 118 -2.02 -20.60 15.41
C PRO A 118 -0.86 -20.12 14.52
N TYR A 119 0.14 -20.99 14.33
CA TYR A 119 1.33 -20.72 13.53
C TYR A 119 1.56 -21.85 12.54
N SER A 120 1.83 -21.50 11.29
CA SER A 120 2.18 -22.43 10.22
C SER A 120 3.70 -22.41 10.00
N PRO A 121 4.37 -23.55 9.73
CA PRO A 121 5.77 -23.58 9.30
C PRO A 121 6.04 -22.80 8.01
N LEU A 122 4.97 -22.54 7.25
CA LEU A 122 4.99 -21.74 6.04
C LEU A 122 4.75 -20.24 6.31
N GLU A 123 4.59 -19.84 7.58
CA GLU A 123 4.43 -18.44 8.04
C GLU A 123 3.16 -17.72 7.53
N TYR A 124 2.14 -18.49 7.13
CA TYR A 124 0.87 -17.94 6.65
C TYR A 124 -0.30 -18.16 7.60
N ARG A 125 -1.21 -17.18 7.60
CA ARG A 125 -2.43 -17.17 8.40
C ARG A 125 -3.44 -18.16 7.87
N LYS A 126 -3.98 -18.98 8.77
CA LYS A 126 -5.26 -19.67 8.59
C LYS A 126 -6.30 -19.01 9.49
N VAL A 127 -7.52 -18.86 9.00
CA VAL A 127 -8.61 -18.24 9.78
C VAL A 127 -9.73 -19.24 9.93
N ASN A 128 -10.18 -19.44 11.18
CA ASN A 128 -11.34 -20.27 11.46
C ASN A 128 -12.46 -19.41 12.05
N PHE A 129 -13.49 -19.13 11.25
CA PHE A 129 -14.66 -18.42 11.72
C PHE A 129 -15.47 -19.32 12.67
N THR A 130 -15.62 -18.87 13.92
CA THR A 130 -16.29 -19.62 14.99
C THR A 130 -17.35 -18.75 15.67
N ARG A 131 -18.51 -19.33 15.97
CA ARG A 131 -19.53 -18.70 16.82
C ARG A 131 -19.15 -18.83 18.29
N TYR A 132 -18.96 -17.70 18.98
CA TYR A 132 -18.58 -17.68 20.38
C TYR A 132 -19.74 -17.32 21.33
N SER A 133 -19.62 -17.77 22.57
CA SER A 133 -20.28 -17.22 23.75
C SER A 133 -19.27 -17.29 24.88
N LEU A 134 -19.16 -16.21 25.64
CA LEU A 134 -18.15 -16.07 26.69
C LEU A 134 -18.83 -15.71 28.00
N THR A 135 -18.46 -16.40 29.07
CA THR A 135 -18.85 -16.05 30.44
C THR A 135 -17.59 -15.98 31.28
N VAL A 136 -17.38 -14.86 31.95
CA VAL A 136 -16.20 -14.57 32.76
C VAL A 136 -16.64 -14.31 34.19
N GLU A 137 -16.03 -15.02 35.12
CA GLU A 137 -16.14 -14.75 36.56
C GLU A 137 -14.93 -13.92 36.97
N HIS A 138 -15.15 -12.82 37.68
CA HIS A 138 -14.11 -11.81 37.94
C HIS A 138 -14.34 -11.10 39.27
N GLU A 139 -13.34 -10.35 39.74
CA GLU A 139 -13.55 -9.47 40.89
C GLU A 139 -14.56 -8.35 40.56
N PRO A 140 -15.54 -8.08 41.43
CA PRO A 140 -16.58 -7.07 41.19
C PRO A 140 -16.09 -5.66 40.84
N ARG A 141 -14.89 -5.27 41.29
CA ARG A 141 -14.30 -3.95 41.00
C ARG A 141 -13.73 -3.83 39.59
N LEU A 142 -13.44 -4.95 38.93
CA LEU A 142 -12.79 -4.98 37.62
C LEU A 142 -13.84 -4.97 36.51
N VAL A 143 -13.49 -4.32 35.40
CA VAL A 143 -14.30 -4.28 34.18
C VAL A 143 -13.84 -5.39 33.25
N VAL A 144 -14.78 -6.21 32.78
CA VAL A 144 -14.53 -7.24 31.76
C VAL A 144 -14.90 -6.68 30.40
N ILE A 145 -14.00 -6.84 29.44
CA ILE A 145 -14.11 -6.32 28.07
C ILE A 145 -13.78 -7.46 27.12
N SER A 146 -14.69 -7.72 26.18
CA SER A 146 -14.54 -8.70 25.11
C SER A 146 -15.31 -8.19 23.90
N GLN A 147 -15.04 -8.76 22.73
CA GLN A 147 -15.96 -8.62 21.60
C GLN A 147 -17.32 -9.23 21.95
N GLY A 148 -18.39 -8.75 21.33
CA GLY A 148 -19.77 -9.26 21.50
C GLY A 148 -20.70 -8.32 22.27
N ASP A 149 -22.00 -8.64 22.26
CA ASP A 149 -23.00 -7.91 23.03
C ASP A 149 -23.08 -8.48 24.45
N THR A 150 -22.97 -7.62 25.47
CA THR A 150 -23.17 -8.03 26.86
C THR A 150 -24.65 -8.37 27.11
N VAL A 151 -24.90 -9.54 27.71
CA VAL A 151 -26.27 -10.05 27.97
C VAL A 151 -26.59 -10.12 29.46
N ASP A 152 -25.58 -10.30 30.31
CA ASP A 152 -25.73 -10.33 31.77
C ASP A 152 -24.48 -9.69 32.41
N GLU A 153 -24.68 -8.61 33.15
CA GLU A 153 -23.66 -7.98 34.00
C GLU A 153 -24.13 -8.11 35.44
N LYS A 154 -23.63 -9.14 36.12
CA LYS A 154 -23.82 -9.35 37.56
C LYS A 154 -22.54 -9.02 38.28
N GLU A 155 -22.66 -8.70 39.55
CA GLU A 155 -21.51 -8.48 40.41
C GLU A 155 -20.61 -9.73 40.40
N GLY A 156 -19.40 -9.58 39.83
CA GLY A 156 -18.41 -10.64 39.67
C GLY A 156 -18.66 -11.66 38.55
N LYS A 157 -19.60 -11.40 37.63
CA LYS A 157 -19.86 -12.27 36.48
C LYS A 157 -20.42 -11.50 35.28
N THR A 158 -19.73 -11.57 34.15
CA THR A 158 -20.14 -10.92 32.89
C THR A 158 -20.24 -11.95 31.76
N SER A 159 -21.30 -11.85 30.94
CA SER A 159 -21.51 -12.74 29.79
C SER A 159 -21.70 -11.98 28.47
N PHE A 160 -21.04 -12.47 27.43
CA PHE A 160 -21.06 -11.93 26.06
C PHE A 160 -21.65 -12.95 25.08
N VAL A 161 -22.45 -12.45 24.14
CA VAL A 161 -23.03 -13.23 23.03
C VAL A 161 -22.67 -12.59 21.69
N PHE A 162 -22.32 -13.44 20.74
CA PHE A 162 -21.86 -13.03 19.41
C PHE A 162 -22.94 -13.29 18.36
N THR A 163 -23.28 -12.25 17.60
CA THR A 163 -24.35 -12.28 16.59
C THR A 163 -23.86 -12.78 15.22
N HIS A 164 -22.56 -12.94 15.04
CA HIS A 164 -21.92 -13.54 13.87
C HIS A 164 -20.70 -14.38 14.29
N ASP A 165 -20.15 -15.14 13.35
CA ASP A 165 -18.94 -15.92 13.57
C ASP A 165 -17.73 -14.97 13.56
N MET A 166 -16.70 -15.31 14.34
CA MET A 166 -15.52 -14.47 14.56
C MET A 166 -14.25 -15.25 14.23
N PRO A 167 -13.20 -14.59 13.70
CA PRO A 167 -11.90 -15.21 13.49
C PRO A 167 -11.19 -15.58 14.81
N GLY A 168 -11.56 -14.92 15.91
CA GLY A 168 -11.04 -15.13 17.25
C GLY A 168 -11.63 -14.11 18.22
N ILE A 169 -11.40 -14.31 19.52
CA ILE A 169 -11.86 -13.41 20.58
C ILE A 169 -10.73 -13.05 21.55
N SER A 170 -10.80 -11.84 22.07
CA SER A 170 -9.88 -11.29 23.05
C SER A 170 -10.61 -11.05 24.36
N LEU A 171 -9.89 -11.19 25.47
CA LEU A 171 -10.40 -10.92 26.80
C LEU A 171 -9.48 -9.91 27.48
N CYS A 172 -10.06 -8.80 27.92
CA CYS A 172 -9.41 -7.86 28.82
C CYS A 172 -10.20 -7.75 30.13
N VAL A 173 -9.50 -7.82 31.26
CA VAL A 173 -10.06 -7.60 32.59
C VAL A 173 -9.13 -6.66 33.33
N GLY A 174 -9.66 -5.57 33.86
CA GLY A 174 -8.84 -4.61 34.59
C GLY A 174 -9.65 -3.43 35.11
N GLU A 175 -8.97 -2.52 35.80
CA GLU A 175 -9.56 -1.23 36.16
C GLU A 175 -9.61 -0.33 34.91
N TYR A 176 -10.81 -0.06 34.41
CA TYR A 176 -11.02 0.78 33.24
C TYR A 176 -12.14 1.78 33.46
N ARG A 177 -12.03 2.94 32.82
CA ARG A 177 -13.13 3.86 32.58
C ARG A 177 -13.62 3.72 31.15
N LYS A 178 -14.91 3.91 30.93
CA LYS A 178 -15.55 3.79 29.61
C LYS A 178 -16.15 5.13 29.18
N ARG A 179 -15.92 5.51 27.93
CA ARG A 179 -16.72 6.50 27.20
C ARG A 179 -17.38 5.81 26.02
N GLU A 180 -18.69 6.00 25.85
CA GLU A 180 -19.44 5.41 24.74
C GLU A 180 -20.15 6.51 23.95
N VAL A 181 -20.06 6.43 22.63
CA VAL A 181 -20.78 7.31 21.70
C VAL A 181 -21.38 6.45 20.60
N THR A 182 -22.66 6.70 20.27
CA THR A 182 -23.32 6.00 19.15
C THR A 182 -23.35 6.92 17.94
N VAL A 183 -22.87 6.43 16.80
CA VAL A 183 -22.89 7.13 15.52
C VAL A 183 -23.79 6.43 14.53
N ALA A 184 -24.48 7.20 13.68
CA ALA A 184 -25.36 6.68 12.62
C ALA A 184 -25.09 7.44 11.32
N SER A 185 -24.58 6.75 10.29
CA SER A 185 -24.20 7.39 9.02
C SER A 185 -25.28 7.36 7.94
N MET A 186 -26.11 6.31 7.89
CA MET A 186 -27.21 6.17 6.93
C MET A 186 -28.50 5.67 7.62
N GLY A 187 -28.96 6.41 8.62
CA GLY A 187 -30.17 6.08 9.39
C GLY A 187 -29.98 4.94 10.40
N ALA A 188 -31.08 4.45 10.97
CA ALA A 188 -31.06 3.53 12.11
C ALA A 188 -30.43 2.15 11.80
N ALA A 189 -30.38 1.74 10.53
CA ALA A 189 -29.77 0.48 10.12
C ALA A 189 -28.24 0.51 10.09
N ASP A 190 -27.64 1.70 9.97
CA ASP A 190 -26.19 1.92 9.87
C ASP A 190 -25.67 2.60 11.13
N THR A 191 -25.80 1.90 12.26
CA THR A 191 -25.44 2.40 13.59
C THR A 191 -24.25 1.61 14.16
N THR A 192 -23.25 2.34 14.66
CA THR A 192 -22.08 1.76 15.32
C THR A 192 -21.89 2.37 16.71
N ARG A 193 -21.67 1.54 17.72
CA ARG A 193 -21.28 1.99 19.06
C ARG A 193 -19.77 2.09 19.14
N LEU A 194 -19.27 3.29 19.35
CA LEU A 194 -17.86 3.58 19.58
C LEU A 194 -17.61 3.53 21.09
N GLU A 195 -16.72 2.67 21.53
CA GLU A 195 -16.38 2.50 22.94
C GLU A 195 -14.91 2.81 23.13
N LEU A 196 -14.57 3.75 24.01
CA LEU A 196 -13.21 4.01 24.44
C LEU A 196 -13.05 3.56 25.89
N TYR A 197 -12.20 2.56 26.09
CA TYR A 197 -11.75 2.09 27.40
C TYR A 197 -10.34 2.61 27.65
N TYR A 198 -10.19 3.39 28.71
CA TYR A 198 -8.92 4.02 29.09
C TYR A 198 -8.62 3.77 30.57
N LEU A 199 -7.34 3.76 30.90
CA LEU A 199 -6.85 3.47 32.25
C LEU A 199 -7.23 4.62 33.21
N PRO A 200 -7.45 4.35 34.51
CA PRO A 200 -7.73 5.38 35.50
C PRO A 200 -6.65 6.47 35.50
N ARG A 201 -7.06 7.75 35.64
CA ARG A 201 -6.19 8.95 35.56
C ARG A 201 -5.78 9.37 34.14
N HIS A 202 -6.27 8.68 33.11
CA HIS A 202 -6.00 9.02 31.70
C HIS A 202 -7.15 9.82 31.05
N GLU A 203 -7.93 10.55 31.85
CA GLU A 203 -9.01 11.43 31.36
C GLU A 203 -8.49 12.54 30.44
N TYR A 204 -7.18 12.85 30.50
CA TYR A 204 -6.51 13.77 29.59
C TYR A 204 -6.67 13.41 28.11
N LEU A 205 -6.97 12.15 27.78
CA LEU A 205 -7.28 11.72 26.41
C LEU A 205 -8.59 12.33 25.89
N LEU A 206 -9.50 12.68 26.81
CA LEU A 206 -10.81 13.27 26.51
C LEU A 206 -10.83 14.79 26.74
N GLU A 207 -10.11 15.29 27.75
CA GLU A 207 -10.10 16.70 28.14
C GLU A 207 -9.75 17.67 26.99
N GLN A 208 -8.97 17.19 26.02
CA GLN A 208 -8.55 17.97 24.85
C GLN A 208 -9.68 18.24 23.84
N TYR A 209 -10.82 17.55 23.97
CA TYR A 209 -11.94 17.60 23.04
C TYR A 209 -13.23 18.04 23.75
N THR A 210 -13.17 19.15 24.47
CA THR A 210 -14.34 19.71 25.15
C THR A 210 -15.26 20.41 24.13
N MET A 211 -16.15 19.64 23.50
CA MET A 211 -17.13 20.12 22.53
C MET A 211 -18.54 19.57 22.82
N PRO A 212 -19.61 20.23 22.32
CA PRO A 212 -20.97 19.69 22.39
C PRO A 212 -21.10 18.27 21.82
N GLU A 213 -21.96 17.45 22.43
CA GLU A 213 -22.13 16.03 22.06
C GLU A 213 -22.56 15.84 20.59
N ASP A 214 -23.43 16.72 20.09
CA ASP A 214 -23.89 16.72 18.70
C ASP A 214 -22.75 17.01 17.72
N GLN A 215 -21.84 17.93 18.07
CA GLN A 215 -20.65 18.22 17.27
C GLN A 215 -19.68 17.03 17.27
N LEU A 216 -19.46 16.40 18.43
CA LEU A 216 -18.62 15.20 18.55
C LEU A 216 -19.18 14.04 17.69
N VAL A 217 -20.48 13.76 17.81
CA VAL A 217 -21.17 12.72 17.03
C VAL A 217 -21.05 13.00 15.53
N LYS A 218 -21.16 14.26 15.10
CA LYS A 218 -20.97 14.65 13.69
C LYS A 218 -19.55 14.31 13.21
N VAL A 219 -18.52 14.71 13.93
CA VAL A 219 -17.11 14.45 13.58
C VAL A 219 -16.81 12.94 13.50
N LEU A 220 -17.30 12.18 14.48
CA LEU A 220 -17.11 10.72 14.51
C LEU A 220 -17.88 10.02 13.38
N THR A 221 -19.07 10.52 13.04
CA THR A 221 -19.86 10.01 11.91
C THR A 221 -19.15 10.27 10.58
N ASP A 222 -18.65 11.49 10.37
CA ASP A 222 -17.87 11.83 9.16
C ASP A 222 -16.57 11.01 9.07
N SER A 223 -15.90 10.78 10.20
CA SER A 223 -14.72 9.91 10.28
C SER A 223 -15.06 8.46 9.91
N LYS A 224 -16.15 7.89 10.43
CA LYS A 224 -16.64 6.55 10.04
C LYS A 224 -16.86 6.47 8.54
N VAL A 225 -17.58 7.44 7.95
CA VAL A 225 -17.84 7.47 6.50
C VAL A 225 -16.55 7.55 5.71
N ASN A 226 -15.59 8.36 6.14
CA ASN A 226 -14.28 8.47 5.50
C ASN A 226 -13.50 7.14 5.53
N PHE A 227 -13.46 6.47 6.68
CA PHE A 227 -12.81 5.16 6.79
C PHE A 227 -13.50 4.11 5.94
N GLU A 228 -14.83 4.04 5.91
CA GLU A 228 -15.56 3.13 5.02
C GLU A 228 -15.35 3.43 3.54
N MET A 229 -15.18 4.70 3.15
CA MET A 229 -14.84 5.05 1.77
C MET A 229 -13.43 4.58 1.38
N GLN A 230 -12.51 4.51 2.35
CA GLN A 230 -11.13 4.05 2.14
C GLN A 230 -11.03 2.51 2.21
N GLY A 231 -11.73 1.89 3.17
CA GLY A 231 -11.56 0.50 3.54
C GLY A 231 -12.68 -0.46 3.14
N CYS A 232 -13.90 0.00 2.85
CA CYS A 232 -14.96 -0.89 2.36
C CYS A 232 -15.03 -0.87 0.83
N ILE A 233 -15.31 -2.02 0.20
CA ILE A 233 -15.66 -2.02 -1.23
C ILE A 233 -17.01 -1.34 -1.38
N LYS A 234 -17.03 -0.19 -2.06
CA LYS A 234 -18.26 0.50 -2.44
C LYS A 234 -18.60 0.18 -3.89
N LYS A 235 -19.87 -0.11 -4.18
CA LYS A 235 -20.37 -0.08 -5.57
C LYS A 235 -20.19 1.33 -6.12
N ARG A 236 -19.99 1.49 -7.43
CA ARG A 236 -19.97 2.83 -8.04
C ARG A 236 -21.38 3.40 -7.95
N GLN A 237 -21.65 4.20 -6.91
CA GLN A 237 -22.98 4.73 -6.61
C GLN A 237 -23.21 5.99 -7.45
N SER A 238 -23.56 5.83 -8.73
CA SER A 238 -24.25 6.92 -9.44
C SER A 238 -25.68 7.02 -8.91
N LEU A 239 -26.14 8.24 -8.67
CA LEU A 239 -27.56 8.51 -8.50
C LEU A 239 -28.27 8.20 -9.83
N THR A 240 -29.44 7.60 -9.75
CA THR A 240 -30.37 7.49 -10.88
C THR A 240 -30.92 8.87 -11.22
N ASP A 241 -31.46 9.03 -12.43
CA ASP A 241 -32.06 10.31 -12.85
C ASP A 241 -33.14 10.78 -11.86
N LYS A 242 -33.93 9.85 -11.33
CA LYS A 242 -34.96 10.13 -10.30
C LYS A 242 -34.37 10.59 -8.98
N GLU A 243 -33.28 9.97 -8.54
CA GLU A 243 -32.61 10.38 -7.31
C GLU A 243 -31.92 11.75 -7.49
N TRP A 244 -31.42 12.06 -8.68
CA TRP A 244 -30.94 13.40 -9.01
C TRP A 244 -32.07 14.43 -9.00
N GLU A 245 -33.25 14.10 -9.55
CA GLU A 245 -34.44 14.94 -9.44
C GLU A 245 -34.82 15.20 -7.98
N GLU A 246 -34.73 14.18 -7.11
CA GLU A 246 -34.96 14.35 -5.68
C GLU A 246 -33.91 15.23 -5.00
N VAL A 247 -32.62 15.04 -5.30
CA VAL A 247 -31.54 15.90 -4.77
C VAL A 247 -31.77 17.35 -5.19
N ASN A 248 -32.07 17.60 -6.46
CA ASN A 248 -32.33 18.94 -6.98
C ASN A 248 -33.60 19.57 -6.38
N ALA A 249 -34.61 18.76 -6.04
CA ALA A 249 -35.82 19.23 -5.37
C ALA A 249 -35.58 19.59 -3.89
N LEU A 250 -34.59 18.96 -3.24
CA LEU A 250 -34.18 19.26 -1.87
C LEU A 250 -33.18 20.43 -1.81
N ASP A 251 -32.53 20.78 -2.91
CA ASP A 251 -31.56 21.86 -2.97
C ASP A 251 -32.22 23.24 -2.84
N ASP A 252 -32.08 23.82 -1.65
CA ASP A 252 -32.55 25.16 -1.31
C ASP A 252 -31.44 26.23 -1.46
N GLY A 253 -30.25 25.84 -1.94
CA GLY A 253 -29.08 26.71 -2.09
C GLY A 253 -28.33 27.01 -0.79
N THR A 254 -28.73 26.43 0.35
CA THR A 254 -28.09 26.66 1.65
C THR A 254 -27.35 25.44 2.20
N ARG A 255 -27.82 24.23 1.88
CA ARG A 255 -27.23 22.96 2.34
C ARG A 255 -26.12 22.48 1.41
N ASN A 256 -25.18 21.69 1.94
CA ASN A 256 -24.11 21.14 1.12
C ASN A 256 -24.66 20.05 0.19
N MET A 257 -24.29 20.07 -1.10
CA MET A 257 -24.74 19.07 -2.08
C MET A 257 -24.45 17.63 -1.63
N GLY A 258 -23.33 17.39 -0.94
CA GLY A 258 -22.99 16.08 -0.37
C GLY A 258 -23.96 15.61 0.72
N GLU A 259 -24.52 16.53 1.53
CA GLU A 259 -25.52 16.21 2.55
C GLU A 259 -26.85 15.81 1.90
N LEU A 260 -27.29 16.53 0.86
CA LEU A 260 -28.50 16.22 0.09
C LEU A 260 -28.39 14.85 -0.59
N ILE A 261 -27.24 14.57 -1.20
CA ILE A 261 -26.96 13.26 -1.81
C ILE A 261 -27.04 12.15 -0.76
N ARG A 262 -26.45 12.36 0.43
CA ARG A 262 -26.53 11.38 1.54
C ARG A 262 -27.98 11.15 1.98
N GLU A 263 -28.80 12.20 2.06
CA GLU A 263 -30.22 12.09 2.45
C GLU A 263 -31.01 11.23 1.47
N VAL A 264 -30.80 11.42 0.16
CA VAL A 264 -31.45 10.61 -0.87
C VAL A 264 -30.92 9.18 -0.87
N LEU A 265 -29.60 8.99 -0.77
CA LEU A 265 -28.99 7.66 -0.69
C LEU A 265 -29.42 6.89 0.56
N ALA A 266 -29.67 7.56 1.69
CA ALA A 266 -30.16 6.93 2.92
C ALA A 266 -31.56 6.30 2.78
N LYS A 267 -32.33 6.67 1.74
CA LYS A 267 -33.60 6.01 1.41
C LYS A 267 -33.38 4.64 0.75
N ARG A 268 -32.18 4.34 0.25
CA ARG A 268 -31.85 3.01 -0.30
C ARG A 268 -31.84 1.98 0.81
N LYS A 269 -32.07 0.71 0.44
CA LYS A 269 -31.94 -0.42 1.37
C LYS A 269 -30.49 -0.52 1.84
N PHE A 270 -30.28 -0.54 3.17
CA PHE A 270 -28.97 -0.73 3.79
C PHE A 270 -28.33 -2.05 3.33
N ASP A 271 -27.09 -1.98 2.85
CA ASP A 271 -26.29 -3.11 2.39
C ASP A 271 -25.09 -3.28 3.33
N PRO A 272 -25.14 -4.20 4.32
CA PRO A 272 -24.10 -4.30 5.35
C PRO A 272 -22.72 -4.65 4.79
N THR A 273 -22.63 -5.18 3.57
CA THR A 273 -21.35 -5.55 2.94
C THR A 273 -20.53 -4.35 2.47
N GLN A 274 -21.14 -3.16 2.41
CA GLN A 274 -20.49 -1.92 2.00
C GLN A 274 -20.09 -1.05 3.20
N HIS A 275 -20.34 -1.48 4.43
CA HIS A 275 -20.16 -0.68 5.64
C HIS A 275 -19.33 -1.43 6.68
N TYR A 276 -18.95 -0.73 7.74
CA TYR A 276 -18.29 -1.35 8.88
C TYR A 276 -19.15 -2.52 9.40
N PRO A 277 -18.60 -3.75 9.43
CA PRO A 277 -19.43 -4.96 9.56
C PRO A 277 -19.81 -5.30 11.00
N TYR A 278 -19.18 -4.64 11.98
CA TYR A 278 -19.40 -4.90 13.39
C TYR A 278 -20.34 -3.85 14.01
N ARG A 279 -21.15 -4.29 14.98
CA ARG A 279 -22.04 -3.39 15.72
C ARG A 279 -21.29 -2.38 16.59
N ARG A 280 -20.07 -2.73 17.01
CA ARG A 280 -19.24 -1.95 17.93
C ARG A 280 -17.82 -1.81 17.40
N LEU A 281 -17.18 -0.71 17.75
CA LEU A 281 -15.74 -0.51 17.63
C LEU A 281 -15.21 -0.15 19.01
N THR A 282 -14.48 -1.08 19.61
CA THR A 282 -13.92 -0.94 20.95
C THR A 282 -12.46 -0.53 20.85
N LEU A 283 -12.15 0.71 21.22
CA LEU A 283 -10.79 1.22 21.40
C LEU A 283 -10.37 0.95 22.84
N LEU A 284 -9.34 0.14 23.04
CA LEU A 284 -8.92 -0.32 24.36
C LEU A 284 -7.47 0.08 24.62
N GLU A 285 -7.24 0.92 25.63
CA GLU A 285 -5.89 1.24 26.09
C GLU A 285 -5.22 0.02 26.73
N THR A 286 -3.96 -0.21 26.38
CA THR A 286 -3.14 -1.35 26.80
C THR A 286 -1.81 -0.86 27.40
N PRO A 287 -1.21 -1.60 28.35
CA PRO A 287 0.06 -1.23 28.98
C PRO A 287 1.17 -0.93 27.98
N CYS A 288 2.12 -0.07 28.36
CA CYS A 288 3.21 0.34 27.46
C CYS A 288 4.04 -0.83 26.90
N ASN A 289 4.15 -1.92 27.64
CA ASN A 289 4.90 -3.12 27.23
C ASN A 289 4.08 -4.10 26.38
N PHE A 290 2.79 -3.84 26.11
CA PHE A 290 2.00 -4.65 25.19
C PHE A 290 2.44 -4.42 23.73
N TYR A 291 2.78 -5.50 23.03
CA TYR A 291 3.21 -5.44 21.64
C TYR A 291 2.73 -6.64 20.84
N CYS A 292 2.34 -6.38 19.60
CA CYS A 292 2.01 -7.39 18.61
C CYS A 292 2.92 -7.18 17.40
N PHE A 293 3.63 -8.23 16.98
CA PHE A 293 4.41 -8.17 15.76
C PHE A 293 3.48 -8.15 14.54
N SER A 294 3.87 -7.41 13.51
CA SER A 294 3.27 -7.51 12.20
C SER A 294 3.81 -8.73 11.46
N ASN A 295 3.03 -9.26 10.53
CA ASN A 295 3.49 -10.27 9.59
C ASN A 295 2.92 -9.99 8.19
N LEU A 296 3.32 -10.78 7.21
CA LEU A 296 2.95 -10.58 5.79
C LEU A 296 1.43 -10.58 5.55
N SER A 297 0.68 -11.35 6.33
CA SER A 297 -0.79 -11.47 6.22
C SER A 297 -1.57 -10.49 7.12
N ARG A 298 -0.87 -9.79 8.03
CA ARG A 298 -1.42 -8.84 8.99
C ARG A 298 -0.42 -7.69 9.18
N LEU A 299 -0.46 -6.77 8.21
CA LEU A 299 0.53 -5.70 8.03
C LEU A 299 0.58 -4.68 9.19
N THR A 300 -0.48 -4.57 9.99
CA THR A 300 -0.54 -3.73 11.21
C THR A 300 -0.30 -4.52 12.50
N GLY A 301 -0.08 -5.84 12.39
CA GLY A 301 -0.08 -6.78 13.51
C GLY A 301 -1.47 -7.02 14.11
N GLU A 302 -1.50 -7.67 15.27
CA GLU A 302 -2.74 -8.11 15.96
C GLU A 302 -3.32 -7.04 16.89
N ARG A 303 -2.87 -5.80 16.76
CA ARG A 303 -3.51 -4.68 17.46
C ARG A 303 -4.97 -4.50 17.03
N GLU A 304 -5.31 -5.00 15.84
CA GLU A 304 -6.62 -4.89 15.19
C GLU A 304 -7.35 -6.24 15.21
N GLN A 305 -8.31 -6.37 16.11
CA GLN A 305 -9.20 -7.52 16.21
C GLN A 305 -10.59 -7.18 15.65
N ALA A 306 -11.40 -8.20 15.39
CA ALA A 306 -12.74 -8.01 14.85
C ALA A 306 -13.60 -7.19 15.80
N GLY A 307 -13.83 -5.92 15.49
CA GLY A 307 -14.57 -5.00 16.34
C GLY A 307 -13.77 -4.32 17.45
N MET A 308 -12.45 -4.50 17.54
CA MET A 308 -11.64 -4.03 18.68
C MET A 308 -10.22 -3.62 18.27
N VAL A 309 -9.70 -2.54 18.86
CA VAL A 309 -8.38 -1.97 18.60
C VAL A 309 -7.62 -1.76 19.90
N PHE A 310 -6.40 -2.29 19.99
CA PHE A 310 -5.53 -2.12 21.15
C PHE A 310 -4.64 -0.88 21.00
N LEU A 311 -5.02 0.18 21.72
CA LEU A 311 -4.28 1.43 21.78
C LEU A 311 -3.15 1.32 22.81
N PRO A 312 -1.91 1.67 22.46
CA PRO A 312 -0.84 1.73 23.45
C PRO A 312 -1.10 2.88 24.43
N GLU A 313 -0.78 2.66 25.70
CA GLU A 313 -0.88 3.68 26.76
C GLU A 313 -0.24 5.00 26.31
N LYS A 314 -0.86 6.15 26.59
CA LYS A 314 -0.37 7.48 26.14
C LYS A 314 -0.20 7.64 24.62
N LEU A 315 -0.63 6.66 23.82
CA LEU A 315 -0.43 6.61 22.37
C LEU A 315 1.04 6.75 21.97
N TYR A 316 1.98 6.37 22.84
CA TYR A 316 3.39 6.74 22.70
C TYR A 316 4.07 6.14 21.45
N SER A 317 3.60 4.96 20.99
CA SER A 317 4.15 4.28 19.82
C SER A 317 3.47 4.69 18.51
N ILE A 318 2.51 5.63 18.54
CA ILE A 318 1.86 6.14 17.33
C ILE A 318 2.74 7.24 16.74
N GLU A 319 3.38 6.92 15.62
CA GLU A 319 4.27 7.84 14.91
C GLU A 319 3.52 9.13 14.53
N LYS A 320 4.16 10.29 14.73
CA LYS A 320 3.63 11.65 14.44
C LYS A 320 2.49 12.12 15.34
N TYR A 321 2.00 11.29 16.27
CA TYR A 321 1.10 11.77 17.31
C TYR A 321 1.89 12.58 18.35
N GLN A 322 1.53 13.86 18.53
CA GLN A 322 2.09 14.70 19.57
C GLN A 322 0.98 15.11 20.52
N ASN A 323 1.00 14.53 21.73
CA ASN A 323 0.11 14.96 22.80
C ASN A 323 0.53 16.34 23.31
N LYS A 324 0.10 17.40 22.61
CA LYS A 324 0.28 18.79 23.01
C LYS A 324 -1.08 19.35 23.42
N VAL A 325 -1.23 19.58 24.72
CA VAL A 325 -2.32 20.39 25.29
C VAL A 325 -2.06 21.82 24.84
N THR A 326 -2.99 22.41 24.09
CA THR A 326 -2.91 23.82 23.70
C THR A 326 -3.44 24.69 24.84
N ASP A 327 -2.61 25.58 25.39
CA ASP A 327 -2.95 26.47 26.53
C ASP A 327 -3.97 27.58 26.21
N LYS A 328 -4.64 27.52 25.06
CA LYS A 328 -5.61 28.55 24.63
C LYS A 328 -6.98 27.90 24.51
N GLU A 329 -8.03 28.61 24.91
CA GLU A 329 -9.40 28.35 24.48
C GLU A 329 -9.41 28.32 22.94
N ASP A 330 -9.16 27.16 22.37
CA ASP A 330 -9.19 26.97 20.93
C ASP A 330 -10.65 27.07 20.49
N ASP A 331 -10.87 27.79 19.39
CA ASP A 331 -12.17 27.83 18.74
C ASP A 331 -12.63 26.40 18.42
N SER A 332 -13.92 26.14 18.56
CA SER A 332 -14.58 24.85 18.28
C SER A 332 -14.16 24.24 16.93
N GLU A 333 -13.94 25.07 15.91
CA GLU A 333 -13.51 24.64 14.57
C GLU A 333 -12.08 24.07 14.56
N LYS A 334 -11.17 24.63 15.37
CA LYS A 334 -9.81 24.09 15.50
C LYS A 334 -9.79 22.77 16.24
N MET A 335 -10.63 22.62 17.27
CA MET A 335 -10.77 21.34 18.00
C MET A 335 -11.30 20.24 17.08
N VAL A 336 -12.31 20.54 16.25
CA VAL A 336 -12.81 19.61 15.22
C VAL A 336 -11.70 19.20 14.25
N THR A 337 -10.92 20.18 13.78
CA THR A 337 -9.80 19.92 12.86
C THR A 337 -8.74 19.03 13.53
N LYS A 338 -8.38 19.32 14.78
CA LYS A 338 -7.43 18.52 15.56
C LYS A 338 -7.93 17.10 15.76
N LEU A 339 -9.17 16.92 16.20
CA LEU A 339 -9.77 15.59 16.39
C LEU A 339 -9.78 14.77 15.10
N ASN A 340 -10.12 15.38 13.96
CA ASN A 340 -10.05 14.70 12.66
C ASN A 340 -8.62 14.25 12.31
N VAL A 341 -7.62 15.09 12.57
CA VAL A 341 -6.21 14.75 12.35
C VAL A 341 -5.77 13.62 13.28
N ASP A 342 -6.16 13.68 14.55
CA ASP A 342 -5.81 12.68 15.55
C ASP A 342 -6.45 11.33 15.22
N ILE A 343 -7.75 11.30 14.88
CA ILE A 343 -8.44 10.08 14.43
C ILE A 343 -7.75 9.50 13.19
N ALA A 344 -7.43 10.32 12.19
CA ALA A 344 -6.74 9.86 10.99
C ALA A 344 -5.31 9.36 11.28
N THR A 345 -4.63 9.94 12.27
CA THR A 345 -3.28 9.55 12.66
C THR A 345 -3.28 8.26 13.48
N ILE A 346 -4.25 8.10 14.39
CA ILE A 346 -4.38 6.93 15.27
C ILE A 346 -4.94 5.73 14.50
N LEU A 347 -6.07 5.91 13.81
CA LEU A 347 -6.85 4.82 13.20
C LEU A 347 -6.70 4.73 11.67
N GLY A 348 -6.19 5.77 11.02
CA GLY A 348 -6.03 5.79 9.57
C GLY A 348 -4.67 5.31 9.07
N ARG A 349 -3.65 5.29 9.94
CA ARG A 349 -2.25 5.01 9.57
C ARG A 349 -1.53 4.31 10.72
N GLY A 350 -0.40 3.65 10.42
CA GLY A 350 0.47 3.06 11.43
C GLY A 350 -0.08 1.76 12.05
N SER A 351 0.37 1.45 13.27
CA SER A 351 0.14 0.15 13.92
C SER A 351 -1.27 -0.07 14.48
N CYS A 352 -2.11 0.97 14.54
CA CYS A 352 -3.50 0.87 15.01
C CYS A 352 -4.49 1.24 13.89
N SER A 353 -4.12 0.98 12.63
CA SER A 353 -5.01 1.31 11.53
C SER A 353 -6.19 0.34 11.46
N ILE A 354 -7.41 0.87 11.46
CA ILE A 354 -8.64 0.07 11.37
C ILE A 354 -8.97 -0.36 9.94
N ILE A 355 -8.27 0.16 8.93
CA ILE A 355 -8.55 -0.10 7.53
C ILE A 355 -8.60 -1.62 7.21
N PRO A 356 -7.68 -2.47 7.70
CA PRO A 356 -7.75 -3.91 7.49
C PRO A 356 -9.01 -4.56 8.09
N THR A 357 -9.53 -4.05 9.22
CA THR A 357 -10.73 -4.61 9.89
C THR A 357 -12.03 -4.33 9.12
N LEU A 358 -12.06 -3.28 8.30
CA LEU A 358 -13.24 -2.92 7.51
C LEU A 358 -13.59 -3.96 6.44
N PHE A 359 -12.64 -4.83 6.09
CA PHE A 359 -12.78 -5.74 4.96
C PHE A 359 -12.18 -7.13 5.17
N GLY A 360 -10.99 -7.23 5.80
CA GLY A 360 -10.21 -8.47 5.91
C GLY A 360 -10.63 -9.43 7.04
N GLN A 361 -11.77 -9.20 7.68
CA GLN A 361 -12.22 -9.99 8.85
C GLN A 361 -13.67 -10.48 8.76
N THR A 362 -14.27 -10.42 7.56
CA THR A 362 -15.63 -10.96 7.30
C THR A 362 -15.66 -12.06 6.24
N LEU A 363 -14.53 -12.31 5.57
CA LEU A 363 -14.36 -13.40 4.62
C LEU A 363 -12.88 -13.79 4.66
N PHE A 364 -12.58 -15.08 4.54
CA PHE A 364 -11.22 -15.54 4.29
C PHE A 364 -11.21 -16.53 3.12
N ILE A 365 -10.31 -16.34 2.16
CA ILE A 365 -10.16 -17.24 1.01
C ILE A 365 -8.93 -18.11 1.27
N ASP A 366 -9.17 -19.33 1.72
CA ASP A 366 -8.10 -20.25 2.13
C ASP A 366 -7.46 -20.94 0.93
N SER A 367 -6.13 -20.93 0.92
CA SER A 367 -5.31 -21.62 -0.08
C SER A 367 -4.00 -22.08 0.55
N GLU A 368 -3.80 -23.39 0.66
CA GLU A 368 -2.53 -23.93 1.13
C GLU A 368 -1.40 -23.76 0.11
N GLU A 369 -1.75 -23.73 -1.19
CA GLU A 369 -0.77 -23.60 -2.28
C GLU A 369 -0.36 -22.14 -2.53
N TYR A 370 -1.30 -21.20 -2.34
CA TYR A 370 -1.11 -19.76 -2.58
C TYR A 370 -1.52 -18.93 -1.34
N PRO A 371 -0.73 -18.92 -0.27
CA PRO A 371 -1.26 -18.53 1.04
C PRO A 371 -1.50 -17.02 1.23
N ILE A 372 -0.87 -16.17 0.40
CA ILE A 372 -1.09 -14.70 0.39
C ILE A 372 -2.24 -14.28 -0.53
N LEU A 373 -2.94 -15.24 -1.15
CA LEU A 373 -3.90 -14.97 -2.21
C LEU A 373 -5.12 -14.20 -1.72
N HIS A 374 -5.54 -14.42 -0.47
CA HIS A 374 -6.58 -13.62 0.15
C HIS A 374 -6.21 -12.12 0.11
N ASP A 375 -5.06 -11.76 0.68
CA ASP A 375 -4.56 -10.37 0.72
C ASP A 375 -4.36 -9.77 -0.67
N VAL A 376 -3.88 -10.57 -1.63
CA VAL A 376 -3.78 -10.16 -3.03
C VAL A 376 -5.16 -9.82 -3.60
N LEU A 377 -6.17 -10.67 -3.40
CA LEU A 377 -7.54 -10.40 -3.83
C LEU A 377 -8.12 -9.16 -3.13
N LEU A 378 -7.81 -8.93 -1.86
CA LEU A 378 -8.21 -7.70 -1.17
C LEU A 378 -7.58 -6.48 -1.85
N ASN A 379 -6.25 -6.46 -2.01
CA ASN A 379 -5.50 -5.36 -2.65
C ASN A 379 -6.06 -4.99 -4.04
N MET A 380 -6.50 -6.00 -4.80
CA MET A 380 -7.10 -5.81 -6.13
C MET A 380 -8.44 -5.08 -6.11
N THR A 381 -9.19 -5.16 -5.01
CA THR A 381 -10.51 -4.52 -4.85
C THR A 381 -10.46 -3.13 -4.23
N HIS A 382 -9.35 -2.77 -3.56
CA HIS A 382 -9.16 -1.44 -2.97
C HIS A 382 -8.71 -0.39 -3.99
N LYS A 383 -9.13 0.86 -3.75
CA LYS A 383 -8.77 2.02 -4.58
C LYS A 383 -7.40 2.61 -4.23
N ASP A 384 -6.96 2.49 -2.97
CA ASP A 384 -5.69 3.04 -2.51
C ASP A 384 -4.61 1.94 -2.54
N ARG A 385 -3.94 1.82 -3.69
CA ARG A 385 -3.00 0.71 -3.99
C ARG A 385 -1.60 0.90 -3.39
N GLY A 386 -1.31 2.02 -2.74
CA GLY A 386 0.07 2.43 -2.47
C GLY A 386 0.30 3.31 -1.25
N GLY A 387 -0.68 3.44 -0.35
CA GLY A 387 -0.49 4.16 0.91
C GLY A 387 0.69 3.61 1.71
N GLY A 388 1.77 4.38 1.79
CA GLY A 388 2.94 4.09 2.64
C GLY A 388 4.01 3.17 2.06
N ILE A 389 4.09 2.98 0.74
CA ILE A 389 5.28 2.39 0.09
C ILE A 389 6.18 3.54 -0.38
N THR A 390 7.46 3.52 -0.02
CA THR A 390 8.43 4.51 -0.52
C THR A 390 8.88 4.16 -1.95
N VAL A 391 9.47 5.14 -2.65
CA VAL A 391 10.12 4.89 -3.94
C VAL A 391 11.20 3.80 -3.82
N THR A 392 11.91 3.77 -2.69
CA THR A 392 12.94 2.78 -2.37
C THR A 392 12.37 1.37 -2.26
N ASP A 393 11.31 1.18 -1.46
CA ASP A 393 10.69 -0.15 -1.27
C ASP A 393 10.17 -0.72 -2.59
N HIS A 394 9.60 0.14 -3.43
CA HIS A 394 9.13 -0.23 -4.76
C HIS A 394 10.28 -0.65 -5.67
N TRP A 395 11.39 0.07 -5.64
CA TRP A 395 12.59 -0.28 -6.41
C TRP A 395 13.16 -1.62 -5.97
N GLN A 396 13.28 -1.86 -4.66
CA GLN A 396 13.76 -3.14 -4.10
C GLN A 396 12.85 -4.31 -4.52
N ALA A 397 11.54 -4.11 -4.51
CA ALA A 397 10.57 -5.11 -4.97
C ALA A 397 10.75 -5.46 -6.46
N VAL A 398 10.89 -4.46 -7.34
CA VAL A 398 11.14 -4.67 -8.78
C VAL A 398 12.49 -5.34 -9.01
N HIS A 399 13.54 -4.89 -8.33
CA HIS A 399 14.88 -5.47 -8.45
C HIS A 399 14.91 -6.95 -8.02
N TYR A 400 14.20 -7.31 -6.95
CA TYR A 400 14.08 -8.70 -6.51
C TYR A 400 13.34 -9.57 -7.54
N LEU A 401 12.18 -9.10 -8.02
CA LEU A 401 11.32 -9.82 -8.96
C LEU A 401 11.94 -9.99 -10.36
N LYS A 402 13.02 -9.28 -10.67
CA LYS A 402 13.78 -9.47 -11.90
C LYS A 402 14.26 -10.91 -12.08
N ASN A 403 14.70 -11.56 -10.99
CA ASN A 403 15.27 -12.90 -11.03
C ASN A 403 14.48 -13.94 -10.23
N ASN A 404 13.52 -13.51 -9.42
CA ASN A 404 12.79 -14.34 -8.48
C ASN A 404 11.28 -14.22 -8.69
N SER A 405 10.52 -15.23 -8.27
CA SER A 405 9.06 -15.19 -8.30
C SER A 405 8.45 -14.70 -6.98
N LEU A 406 7.12 -14.55 -6.95
CA LEU A 406 6.41 -14.29 -5.69
C LEU A 406 6.59 -15.46 -4.71
N LYS A 407 6.55 -16.70 -5.20
CA LYS A 407 6.84 -17.88 -4.38
C LYS A 407 8.21 -17.81 -3.71
N ASP A 408 9.24 -17.43 -4.47
CA ASP A 408 10.61 -17.31 -3.95
C ASP A 408 10.65 -16.24 -2.84
N ALA A 409 10.03 -15.07 -3.08
CA ALA A 409 9.99 -13.97 -2.12
C ALA A 409 9.35 -14.35 -0.78
N LEU A 410 8.26 -15.12 -0.80
CA LEU A 410 7.58 -15.53 0.42
C LEU A 410 8.34 -16.62 1.22
N GLN A 411 9.40 -17.20 0.63
CA GLN A 411 10.25 -18.19 1.29
C GLN A 411 11.63 -17.61 1.67
N ASP A 412 11.91 -16.36 1.29
CA ASP A 412 13.19 -15.71 1.44
C ASP A 412 13.27 -14.87 2.72
N ARG A 413 13.85 -15.46 3.77
CA ARG A 413 14.03 -14.83 5.08
C ARG A 413 15.05 -13.69 5.09
N ALA A 414 15.81 -13.48 4.00
CA ALA A 414 16.73 -12.36 3.90
C ALA A 414 16.01 -11.04 3.56
N LEU A 415 14.77 -11.10 3.08
CA LEU A 415 13.98 -9.92 2.76
C LEU A 415 13.37 -9.28 4.01
N SER A 416 13.39 -7.95 4.06
CA SER A 416 12.63 -7.24 5.09
C SER A 416 11.12 -7.33 4.81
N PRO A 417 10.26 -7.29 5.85
CA PRO A 417 8.81 -7.30 5.68
C PRO A 417 8.28 -6.21 4.73
N GLU A 418 8.91 -5.04 4.71
CA GLU A 418 8.55 -3.91 3.84
C GLU A 418 8.78 -4.24 2.36
N VAL A 419 9.90 -4.89 2.04
CA VAL A 419 10.22 -5.33 0.67
C VAL A 419 9.23 -6.38 0.21
N VAL A 420 8.93 -7.38 1.04
CA VAL A 420 7.95 -8.42 0.70
C VAL A 420 6.56 -7.80 0.51
N ARG A 421 6.17 -6.83 1.34
CA ARG A 421 4.92 -6.07 1.15
C ARG A 421 4.90 -5.34 -0.20
N GLY A 422 6.00 -4.69 -0.57
CA GLY A 422 6.17 -4.05 -1.89
C GLY A 422 6.00 -5.05 -3.04
N ILE A 423 6.58 -6.24 -2.90
CA ILE A 423 6.46 -7.35 -3.87
C ILE A 423 5.00 -7.82 -4.00
N VAL A 424 4.31 -8.07 -2.88
CA VAL A 424 2.91 -8.52 -2.87
C VAL A 424 2.00 -7.48 -3.53
N LEU A 425 2.21 -6.19 -3.25
CA LEU A 425 1.43 -5.12 -3.86
C LEU A 425 1.66 -5.04 -5.37
N LYS A 426 2.92 -5.13 -5.80
CA LYS A 426 3.27 -5.17 -7.23
C LYS A 426 2.67 -6.35 -7.97
N LYS A 427 2.72 -7.52 -7.35
CA LYS A 427 2.14 -8.74 -7.88
C LYS A 427 0.60 -8.68 -7.88
N SER A 428 -0.02 -7.99 -6.93
CA SER A 428 -1.46 -7.72 -6.93
C SER A 428 -1.86 -6.81 -8.11
N GLU A 429 -1.07 -5.77 -8.39
CA GLU A 429 -1.28 -4.90 -9.56
C GLU A 429 -1.16 -5.67 -10.89
N GLU A 430 -0.16 -6.56 -11.00
CA GLU A 430 0.03 -7.43 -12.16
C GLU A 430 -1.19 -8.35 -12.39
N LEU A 431 -1.60 -9.11 -11.37
CA LEU A 431 -2.73 -10.04 -11.47
C LEU A 431 -4.02 -9.30 -11.80
N PHE A 432 -4.28 -8.18 -11.12
CA PHE A 432 -5.42 -7.32 -11.41
C PHE A 432 -5.44 -6.89 -12.87
N THR A 433 -4.28 -6.48 -13.39
CA THR A 433 -4.16 -6.02 -14.78
C THR A 433 -4.53 -7.13 -15.75
N TYR A 434 -4.06 -8.37 -15.54
CA TYR A 434 -4.47 -9.52 -16.34
C TYR A 434 -5.98 -9.77 -16.33
N LEU A 435 -6.64 -9.58 -15.18
CA LEU A 435 -8.10 -9.72 -15.08
C LEU A 435 -8.83 -8.62 -15.87
N MET A 436 -8.36 -7.36 -15.78
CA MET A 436 -8.97 -6.22 -16.46
C MET A 436 -8.86 -6.26 -17.99
N LEU A 437 -7.95 -7.09 -18.54
CA LEU A 437 -7.92 -7.37 -19.98
C LEU A 437 -9.17 -8.10 -20.47
N LYS A 438 -9.88 -8.80 -19.57
CA LYS A 438 -11.02 -9.67 -19.90
C LYS A 438 -12.33 -9.23 -19.23
N ILE A 439 -12.25 -8.54 -18.10
CA ILE A 439 -13.39 -8.20 -17.25
C ILE A 439 -13.39 -6.69 -16.99
N GLU A 440 -14.57 -6.06 -16.95
CA GLU A 440 -14.64 -4.67 -16.49
C GLU A 440 -14.44 -4.57 -14.97
N SER A 441 -13.73 -3.54 -14.51
CA SER A 441 -13.42 -3.38 -13.08
C SER A 441 -14.65 -3.38 -12.18
N GLY A 442 -15.75 -2.77 -12.64
CA GLY A 442 -17.02 -2.76 -11.92
C GLY A 442 -17.64 -4.15 -11.78
N GLU A 443 -17.51 -5.01 -12.78
CA GLU A 443 -18.02 -6.39 -12.75
C GLU A 443 -17.20 -7.27 -11.81
N PHE A 444 -15.86 -7.13 -11.81
CA PHE A 444 -14.99 -7.82 -10.86
C PHE A 444 -15.30 -7.42 -9.42
N CYS A 445 -15.37 -6.11 -9.12
CA CYS A 445 -15.73 -5.64 -7.79
C CYS A 445 -17.11 -6.14 -7.36
N LYS A 446 -18.09 -6.13 -8.27
CA LYS A 446 -19.43 -6.67 -8.00
C LYS A 446 -19.39 -8.17 -7.68
N PHE A 447 -18.68 -8.97 -8.48
CA PHE A 447 -18.53 -10.40 -8.23
C PHE A 447 -17.88 -10.69 -6.86
N HIS A 448 -16.83 -9.95 -6.52
CA HIS A 448 -16.15 -10.11 -5.24
C HIS A 448 -17.07 -9.73 -4.08
N MET A 449 -17.84 -8.65 -4.20
CA MET A 449 -18.86 -8.28 -3.21
C MET A 449 -19.99 -9.30 -3.08
N ASP A 450 -20.53 -9.79 -4.19
CA ASP A 450 -21.60 -10.78 -4.16
C ASP A 450 -21.11 -12.10 -3.53
N SER A 451 -19.81 -12.42 -3.72
CA SER A 451 -19.16 -13.51 -3.01
C SER A 451 -19.15 -13.26 -1.50
N ILE A 452 -18.70 -12.09 -1.03
CA ILE A 452 -18.72 -11.71 0.39
C ILE A 452 -20.13 -11.78 0.97
N ALA A 453 -21.13 -11.24 0.27
CA ALA A 453 -22.51 -11.27 0.72
C ALA A 453 -23.02 -12.70 0.89
N SER A 454 -22.64 -13.61 -0.01
CA SER A 454 -23.03 -15.02 0.03
C SER A 454 -22.30 -15.83 1.11
N THR A 455 -21.14 -15.36 1.58
CA THR A 455 -20.24 -16.06 2.52
C THR A 455 -19.73 -15.11 3.59
N HIS A 456 -20.64 -14.34 4.19
CA HIS A 456 -20.32 -13.34 5.19
C HIS A 456 -20.02 -13.99 6.55
N PHE A 457 -18.92 -13.57 7.18
CA PHE A 457 -18.31 -14.18 8.36
C PHE A 457 -17.97 -15.67 8.18
N ALA A 458 -17.41 -16.04 7.03
CA ALA A 458 -17.08 -17.42 6.71
C ALA A 458 -15.76 -17.57 5.95
N GLU A 459 -15.24 -18.80 5.97
CA GLU A 459 -14.12 -19.23 5.14
C GLU A 459 -14.63 -19.81 3.81
N VAL A 460 -13.89 -19.58 2.73
CA VAL A 460 -14.15 -20.16 1.41
C VAL A 460 -12.86 -20.76 0.88
N SER A 461 -12.87 -22.04 0.51
CA SER A 461 -11.70 -22.65 -0.11
C SER A 461 -11.42 -22.06 -1.50
N TRP A 462 -10.15 -21.99 -1.87
CA TRP A 462 -9.70 -21.49 -3.16
C TRP A 462 -10.39 -22.17 -4.35
N ALA A 463 -10.61 -23.48 -4.27
CA ALA A 463 -11.28 -24.25 -5.30
C ALA A 463 -12.74 -23.79 -5.52
N VAL A 464 -13.48 -23.54 -4.43
CA VAL A 464 -14.86 -23.04 -4.50
C VAL A 464 -14.90 -21.62 -5.07
N TYR A 465 -13.96 -20.76 -4.66
CA TYR A 465 -13.85 -19.41 -5.21
C TYR A 465 -13.59 -19.43 -6.73
N CYS A 466 -12.65 -20.27 -7.19
CA CYS A 466 -12.35 -20.45 -8.60
C CYS A 466 -13.56 -20.97 -9.39
N GLN A 467 -14.33 -21.90 -8.83
CA GLN A 467 -15.53 -22.42 -9.47
C GLN A 467 -16.58 -21.32 -9.67
N LYS A 468 -16.85 -20.52 -8.62
CA LYS A 468 -17.76 -19.35 -8.71
C LYS A 468 -17.25 -18.35 -9.76
N PHE A 469 -15.95 -18.08 -9.78
CA PHE A 469 -15.34 -17.16 -10.74
C PHE A 469 -15.49 -17.67 -12.18
N GLN A 470 -15.21 -18.94 -12.43
CA GLN A 470 -15.34 -19.54 -13.76
C GLN A 470 -16.79 -19.53 -14.24
N GLN A 471 -17.76 -19.76 -13.35
CA GLN A 471 -19.19 -19.65 -13.67
C GLN A 471 -19.59 -18.22 -14.05
N ALA A 472 -19.02 -17.22 -13.38
CA ALA A 472 -19.34 -15.81 -13.63
C ALA A 472 -18.71 -15.26 -14.92
N PHE A 473 -17.45 -15.62 -15.21
CA PHE A 473 -16.67 -14.98 -16.28
C PHE A 473 -16.26 -15.91 -17.43
N GLY A 474 -16.51 -17.22 -17.31
CA GLY A 474 -16.26 -18.18 -18.39
C GLY A 474 -14.79 -18.57 -18.59
N PHE A 475 -13.88 -18.20 -17.68
CA PHE A 475 -12.48 -18.63 -17.73
C PHE A 475 -11.90 -19.01 -16.37
N ARG A 476 -10.82 -19.80 -16.42
CA ARG A 476 -10.12 -20.38 -15.26
C ARG A 476 -9.21 -19.36 -14.58
N LEU A 477 -9.48 -19.04 -13.32
CA LEU A 477 -8.63 -18.17 -12.49
C LEU A 477 -7.43 -18.91 -11.92
N ASP A 478 -7.61 -20.18 -11.55
CA ASP A 478 -6.58 -21.08 -11.04
C ASP A 478 -5.36 -21.16 -11.97
N SER A 479 -5.57 -21.36 -13.28
CA SER A 479 -4.45 -21.39 -14.25
C SER A 479 -3.70 -20.08 -14.38
N LEU A 480 -4.39 -18.95 -14.14
CA LEU A 480 -3.76 -17.63 -14.21
C LEU A 480 -2.90 -17.40 -12.96
N VAL A 481 -3.44 -17.73 -11.78
CA VAL A 481 -2.74 -17.61 -10.49
C VAL A 481 -1.52 -18.52 -10.43
N GLU A 482 -1.63 -19.78 -10.86
CA GLU A 482 -0.51 -20.71 -10.91
C GLU A 482 0.67 -20.13 -11.71
N LYS A 483 0.40 -19.67 -12.94
CA LYS A 483 1.44 -19.06 -13.80
C LYS A 483 2.02 -17.78 -13.19
N TRP A 484 1.16 -16.92 -12.64
CA TRP A 484 1.56 -15.65 -12.05
C TRP A 484 2.43 -15.83 -10.79
N TYR A 485 2.11 -16.81 -9.95
CA TYR A 485 2.81 -17.09 -8.70
C TYR A 485 4.25 -17.61 -8.93
N HIS A 486 4.41 -18.39 -9.99
CA HIS A 486 5.69 -18.99 -10.39
C HIS A 486 6.48 -18.17 -11.42
N ALA A 487 5.87 -17.13 -12.01
CA ALA A 487 6.52 -16.31 -13.03
C ALA A 487 7.79 -15.61 -12.49
N LYS A 488 8.85 -15.72 -13.27
CA LYS A 488 10.15 -15.04 -13.07
C LYS A 488 10.44 -14.15 -14.27
N GLY A 489 11.28 -13.14 -14.05
CA GLY A 489 11.63 -12.19 -15.09
C GLY A 489 10.63 -11.04 -15.16
N LEU A 490 11.13 -9.88 -15.57
CA LEU A 490 10.35 -8.67 -15.72
C LEU A 490 10.45 -8.12 -17.14
N PRO A 491 9.37 -7.54 -17.67
CA PRO A 491 9.40 -6.94 -18.98
C PRO A 491 10.21 -5.65 -18.99
N GLN A 492 10.85 -5.37 -20.11
CA GLN A 492 11.55 -4.11 -20.39
C GLN A 492 10.88 -3.44 -21.60
N LEU A 493 10.10 -2.38 -21.35
CA LEU A 493 9.26 -1.74 -22.35
C LEU A 493 9.86 -0.40 -22.81
N ASP A 494 10.34 -0.35 -24.05
CA ASP A 494 10.77 0.91 -24.70
C ASP A 494 9.54 1.59 -25.29
N ILE A 495 9.06 2.65 -24.63
CA ILE A 495 7.86 3.38 -25.06
C ILE A 495 8.27 4.76 -25.60
N ARG A 496 7.82 5.05 -26.82
CA ARG A 496 8.12 6.29 -27.56
C ARG A 496 6.84 6.92 -28.10
N GLU A 497 6.94 8.22 -28.41
CA GLU A 497 5.86 8.99 -29.04
C GLU A 497 4.52 8.92 -28.26
N PHE A 498 4.57 8.83 -26.94
CA PHE A 498 3.37 8.85 -26.12
C PHE A 498 2.74 10.24 -26.15
N GLN A 499 1.54 10.33 -26.71
CA GLN A 499 0.79 11.58 -26.88
C GLN A 499 -0.69 11.34 -26.61
N ALA A 500 -1.35 12.33 -26.01
CA ALA A 500 -2.78 12.30 -25.75
C ALA A 500 -3.42 13.67 -26.00
N PHE A 501 -4.58 13.67 -26.66
CA PHE A 501 -5.27 14.89 -27.09
C PHE A 501 -6.79 14.81 -26.92
N HIS A 502 -7.40 15.96 -26.66
CA HIS A 502 -8.86 16.11 -26.64
C HIS A 502 -9.42 16.14 -28.07
N LEU A 503 -10.46 15.35 -28.33
CA LEU A 503 -11.13 15.28 -29.64
C LEU A 503 -12.32 16.25 -29.80
N GLY A 504 -12.82 16.86 -28.72
CA GLY A 504 -13.80 17.95 -28.78
C GLY A 504 -14.90 17.89 -27.71
N GLY A 505 -15.18 19.05 -27.09
CA GLY A 505 -16.30 19.27 -26.17
C GLY A 505 -16.25 20.70 -25.62
N LYS A 506 -17.34 21.47 -25.78
CA LYS A 506 -17.48 22.85 -25.24
C LYS A 506 -17.81 22.89 -23.75
N ASP A 507 -18.04 21.73 -23.13
CA ASP A 507 -18.58 21.63 -21.78
C ASP A 507 -17.59 20.97 -20.82
N VAL A 508 -17.23 21.71 -19.78
CA VAL A 508 -16.28 21.29 -18.72
C VAL A 508 -16.80 20.09 -17.92
N PHE A 509 -18.10 19.80 -18.03
CA PHE A 509 -18.79 18.77 -17.26
C PHE A 509 -19.13 17.48 -18.05
N SER A 510 -18.82 17.41 -19.35
CA SER A 510 -19.00 16.18 -20.15
C SER A 510 -17.71 15.34 -20.19
N SER A 511 -17.82 14.01 -20.19
CA SER A 511 -16.66 13.11 -20.32
C SER A 511 -15.89 13.46 -21.61
N SER A 512 -14.69 14.02 -21.44
CA SER A 512 -13.86 14.45 -22.55
C SER A 512 -13.50 13.24 -23.42
N ASP A 513 -13.83 13.28 -24.72
CA ASP A 513 -13.32 12.30 -25.70
C ASP A 513 -11.82 12.57 -25.86
N ILE A 514 -11.01 11.61 -25.42
CA ILE A 514 -9.55 11.66 -25.40
C ILE A 514 -9.03 10.57 -26.33
N PHE A 515 -8.14 10.95 -27.22
CA PHE A 515 -7.38 10.02 -28.04
C PHE A 515 -5.94 9.94 -27.54
N CYS A 516 -5.42 8.73 -27.44
CA CYS A 516 -4.08 8.41 -27.02
C CYS A 516 -3.38 7.59 -28.11
N ARG A 517 -2.10 7.91 -28.38
CA ARG A 517 -1.22 7.09 -29.20
C ARG A 517 0.14 6.91 -28.54
N PHE A 518 0.73 5.73 -28.73
CA PHE A 518 2.11 5.44 -28.31
C PHE A 518 2.67 4.26 -29.11
N LYS A 519 3.99 4.21 -29.22
CA LYS A 519 4.74 3.06 -29.76
C LYS A 519 5.44 2.35 -28.61
N VAL A 520 5.41 1.03 -28.59
CA VAL A 520 6.07 0.21 -27.57
C VAL A 520 6.84 -0.92 -28.23
N PHE A 521 8.04 -1.21 -27.71
CA PHE A 521 8.79 -2.43 -27.99
C PHE A 521 9.20 -3.11 -26.70
N ASN A 522 8.99 -4.42 -26.62
CA ASN A 522 9.43 -5.21 -25.49
C ASN A 522 10.82 -5.80 -25.77
N ARG A 523 11.83 -5.36 -25.02
CA ARG A 523 13.23 -5.81 -25.15
C ARG A 523 13.53 -7.11 -24.41
N SER A 524 12.59 -7.60 -23.61
CA SER A 524 12.79 -8.73 -22.73
C SER A 524 12.28 -10.05 -23.32
N ASP A 525 12.62 -11.15 -22.64
CA ASP A 525 12.16 -12.50 -22.98
C ASP A 525 10.78 -12.85 -22.38
N VAL A 526 10.15 -11.93 -21.65
CA VAL A 526 8.86 -12.15 -20.97
C VAL A 526 7.80 -11.17 -21.49
N PRO A 527 6.50 -11.55 -21.53
CA PRO A 527 5.45 -10.64 -21.96
C PRO A 527 5.31 -9.45 -21.01
N GLY A 528 5.09 -8.26 -21.56
CA GLY A 528 4.90 -7.04 -20.77
C GLY A 528 3.46 -6.55 -20.78
N LEU A 529 3.02 -5.99 -19.65
CA LEU A 529 1.70 -5.39 -19.50
C LEU A 529 1.77 -3.87 -19.57
N ILE A 530 0.87 -3.29 -20.35
CA ILE A 530 0.64 -1.85 -20.40
C ILE A 530 -0.83 -1.58 -20.13
N MET A 531 -1.15 -0.54 -19.35
CA MET A 531 -2.51 -0.14 -19.04
C MET A 531 -2.67 1.38 -19.03
N THR A 532 -3.71 1.91 -19.66
CA THR A 532 -4.06 3.33 -19.57
C THR A 532 -4.75 3.67 -18.24
N MET A 533 -4.80 4.97 -17.90
CA MET A 533 -5.54 5.47 -16.73
C MET A 533 -7.02 5.03 -16.71
N ASP A 534 -7.63 4.84 -17.88
CA ASP A 534 -9.00 4.34 -18.04
C ASP A 534 -9.11 2.82 -18.22
N MET A 535 -8.10 2.10 -17.74
CA MET A 535 -8.13 0.65 -17.55
C MET A 535 -8.25 -0.14 -18.85
N GLN A 536 -7.75 0.43 -19.95
CA GLN A 536 -7.54 -0.30 -21.20
C GLN A 536 -6.12 -0.86 -21.19
N GLY A 537 -5.98 -2.17 -21.30
CA GLY A 537 -4.69 -2.83 -21.19
C GLY A 537 -4.35 -3.69 -22.41
N TRP A 538 -3.06 -3.95 -22.58
CA TRP A 538 -2.52 -4.82 -23.62
C TRP A 538 -1.34 -5.63 -23.09
N ILE A 539 -1.19 -6.83 -23.66
CA ILE A 539 0.02 -7.65 -23.51
C ILE A 539 0.90 -7.38 -24.72
N ILE A 540 2.15 -7.00 -24.48
CA ILE A 540 3.20 -6.81 -25.48
C ILE A 540 4.12 -8.04 -25.44
N PRO A 541 4.08 -8.91 -26.46
CA PRO A 541 4.91 -10.12 -26.48
C PRO A 541 6.41 -9.83 -26.42
N PRO A 542 7.23 -10.79 -25.98
CA PRO A 542 8.69 -10.69 -26.05
C PRO A 542 9.18 -10.31 -27.45
N HIS A 543 10.14 -9.38 -27.52
CA HIS A 543 10.79 -8.96 -28.77
C HIS A 543 9.84 -8.46 -29.87
N GLU A 544 8.66 -7.95 -29.50
CA GLU A 544 7.67 -7.44 -30.45
C GLU A 544 7.41 -5.92 -30.27
N GLY A 545 7.30 -5.22 -31.40
CA GLY A 545 6.98 -3.80 -31.49
C GLY A 545 5.53 -3.57 -31.91
N ARG A 546 4.82 -2.67 -31.21
CA ARG A 546 3.44 -2.29 -31.51
C ARG A 546 3.23 -0.79 -31.44
N GLU A 547 2.41 -0.27 -32.34
CA GLU A 547 1.79 1.05 -32.22
C GLU A 547 0.36 0.87 -31.74
N ILE A 548 0.00 1.53 -30.63
CA ILE A 548 -1.34 1.47 -30.05
C ILE A 548 -1.98 2.84 -30.16
N LYS A 549 -3.15 2.89 -30.80
CA LYS A 549 -3.99 4.07 -30.94
C LYS A 549 -5.35 3.78 -30.35
N VAL A 550 -5.77 4.54 -29.35
CA VAL A 550 -6.95 4.22 -28.54
C VAL A 550 -7.70 5.48 -28.15
N ARG A 551 -9.03 5.39 -28.10
CA ARG A 551 -9.90 6.40 -27.49
C ARG A 551 -10.28 5.98 -26.08
N ASN A 552 -10.39 6.93 -25.16
CA ASN A 552 -10.77 6.63 -23.80
C ASN A 552 -12.18 6.03 -23.70
N ARG A 553 -12.43 5.26 -22.64
CA ARG A 553 -13.76 4.73 -22.33
C ARG A 553 -14.69 5.88 -21.93
N LYS A 554 -15.83 6.00 -22.62
CA LYS A 554 -16.85 7.06 -22.42
C LYS A 554 -17.41 7.13 -20.99
N ASN A 555 -17.34 6.03 -20.22
CA ASN A 555 -17.90 5.88 -18.87
C ASN A 555 -16.93 6.28 -17.75
N MET A 556 -15.78 6.86 -18.09
CA MET A 556 -14.78 7.37 -17.15
C MET A 556 -14.77 8.90 -17.21
N GLY A 557 -15.45 9.54 -16.24
CA GLY A 557 -15.37 10.99 -16.02
C GLY A 557 -13.99 11.39 -15.50
N LEU A 558 -12.99 11.44 -16.38
CA LEU A 558 -11.64 11.88 -16.05
C LEU A 558 -11.57 13.41 -16.15
N ILE A 559 -11.61 14.08 -15.01
CA ILE A 559 -11.32 15.52 -14.90
C ILE A 559 -9.83 15.65 -14.57
N THR A 560 -8.97 15.42 -15.56
CA THR A 560 -7.52 15.55 -15.38
C THR A 560 -6.92 16.26 -16.59
N ASN A 561 -5.86 17.04 -16.38
CA ASN A 561 -5.09 17.66 -17.47
C ASN A 561 -3.96 16.75 -17.99
N ASN A 562 -3.78 15.57 -17.40
CA ASN A 562 -2.70 14.64 -17.72
C ASN A 562 -3.28 13.27 -18.02
N TYR A 563 -2.75 12.59 -19.03
CA TYR A 563 -3.10 11.21 -19.34
C TYR A 563 -1.92 10.30 -19.02
N SER A 564 -2.18 9.21 -18.31
CA SER A 564 -1.12 8.29 -17.84
C SER A 564 -1.19 6.92 -18.49
N LEU A 565 0.00 6.35 -18.69
CA LEU A 565 0.24 5.00 -19.14
C LEU A 565 1.05 4.28 -18.06
N ASN A 566 0.45 3.23 -17.50
CA ASN A 566 1.03 2.43 -16.44
C ASN A 566 1.68 1.16 -17.01
N MET A 567 2.80 0.77 -16.40
CA MET A 567 3.54 -0.46 -16.62
C MET A 567 3.55 -1.20 -15.27
N PRO A 568 2.45 -1.92 -14.91
CA PRO A 568 2.16 -2.33 -13.54
C PRO A 568 3.30 -3.10 -12.85
N LEU A 569 3.93 -4.01 -13.60
CA LEU A 569 5.12 -4.74 -13.17
C LEU A 569 6.10 -4.90 -14.34
N ALA A 570 7.09 -4.02 -14.40
CA ALA A 570 8.15 -3.97 -15.41
C ALA A 570 9.45 -3.48 -14.75
N GLU A 571 10.60 -3.69 -15.41
CA GLU A 571 11.86 -3.05 -14.98
C GLU A 571 11.83 -1.52 -15.19
N ASN A 572 10.83 -1.02 -15.92
CA ASN A 572 10.67 0.40 -16.19
C ASN A 572 10.44 1.20 -14.90
N PHE A 573 11.26 2.24 -14.73
CA PHE A 573 11.14 3.17 -13.62
C PHE A 573 11.19 4.62 -14.12
N PRO A 574 10.24 5.50 -13.77
CA PRO A 574 9.00 5.23 -13.02
C PRO A 574 8.07 4.22 -13.70
N CYS A 575 7.26 3.49 -12.92
CA CYS A 575 6.33 2.48 -13.43
C CYS A 575 5.10 3.08 -14.15
N ALA A 576 4.99 4.40 -14.23
CA ALA A 576 3.90 5.11 -14.89
C ALA A 576 4.42 6.37 -15.56
N MET A 577 4.13 6.51 -16.86
CA MET A 577 4.42 7.72 -17.62
C MET A 577 3.18 8.58 -17.72
N SER A 578 3.35 9.90 -17.68
CA SER A 578 2.24 10.84 -17.84
C SER A 578 2.59 11.91 -18.86
N VAL A 579 1.61 12.27 -19.69
CA VAL A 579 1.72 13.37 -20.65
C VAL A 579 0.60 14.36 -20.43
N ARG A 580 0.88 15.63 -20.70
CA ARG A 580 -0.15 16.68 -20.64
C ARG A 580 -1.11 16.51 -21.83
N LEU A 581 -2.41 16.59 -21.56
CA LEU A 581 -3.43 16.55 -22.60
C LEU A 581 -3.35 17.79 -23.49
N GLU A 582 -3.14 17.56 -24.77
CA GLU A 582 -3.13 18.61 -25.78
C GLU A 582 -4.57 19.00 -26.18
N LYS A 583 -4.78 20.29 -26.46
CA LYS A 583 -6.04 20.85 -26.97
C LYS A 583 -5.80 21.42 -28.37
N PRO A 584 -5.67 20.58 -29.40
CA PRO A 584 -5.39 21.07 -30.74
C PRO A 584 -6.58 21.88 -31.29
N GLU A 585 -6.31 23.03 -31.93
CA GLU A 585 -7.34 23.85 -32.62
C GLU A 585 -7.99 23.09 -33.80
N ARG A 586 -7.25 22.15 -34.40
CA ARG A 586 -7.72 21.17 -35.38
C ARG A 586 -7.00 19.84 -35.13
N VAL A 587 -7.75 18.74 -35.01
CA VAL A 587 -7.18 17.39 -34.99
C VAL A 587 -6.70 17.06 -36.41
N LEU A 588 -5.47 17.45 -36.73
CA LEU A 588 -4.79 17.11 -37.99
C LEU A 588 -4.15 15.72 -37.84
N GLY A 589 -4.97 14.67 -37.89
CA GLY A 589 -4.45 13.30 -37.77
C GLY A 589 -5.51 12.22 -37.96
N ASP A 590 -5.05 11.06 -38.41
CA ASP A 590 -5.83 9.83 -38.42
C ASP A 590 -6.20 9.42 -36.99
N THR A 591 -7.51 9.38 -36.68
CA THR A 591 -8.04 8.96 -35.36
C THR A 591 -8.53 7.51 -35.37
N VAL A 592 -8.13 6.73 -36.38
CA VAL A 592 -8.36 5.28 -36.41
C VAL A 592 -7.69 4.66 -35.19
N THR A 593 -8.51 3.98 -34.39
CA THR A 593 -8.08 3.22 -33.23
C THR A 593 -7.71 1.81 -33.65
N GLY A 594 -6.65 1.27 -33.08
CA GLY A 594 -6.20 -0.08 -33.37
C GLY A 594 -4.85 -0.39 -32.75
N ILE A 595 -4.46 -1.65 -32.91
CA ILE A 595 -3.12 -2.14 -32.60
C ILE A 595 -2.47 -2.43 -33.95
N PHE A 596 -1.31 -1.83 -34.20
CA PHE A 596 -0.59 -1.95 -35.46
C PHE A 596 0.78 -2.55 -35.18
N ASN A 597 1.20 -3.50 -36.01
CA ASN A 597 2.54 -4.06 -35.93
C ASN A 597 3.56 -2.98 -36.31
N LEU A 598 4.64 -2.90 -35.56
CA LEU A 598 5.73 -1.97 -35.82
C LEU A 598 7.02 -2.76 -36.14
N ASP A 599 7.78 -2.28 -37.12
CA ASP A 599 9.13 -2.79 -37.34
C ASP A 599 10.00 -2.41 -36.12
N SER A 600 10.57 -3.43 -35.48
CA SER A 600 11.37 -3.24 -34.27
C SER A 600 12.66 -2.47 -34.54
N MET A 601 13.11 -2.40 -35.80
CA MET A 601 14.27 -1.61 -36.23
C MET A 601 14.17 -0.12 -35.85
N THR A 602 12.95 0.42 -35.69
CA THR A 602 12.76 1.83 -35.28
C THR A 602 13.20 2.13 -33.84
N PHE A 603 13.43 1.11 -33.01
CA PHE A 603 13.85 1.25 -31.62
C PHE A 603 15.37 1.18 -31.43
N PHE A 604 16.11 0.74 -32.43
CA PHE A 604 17.56 0.65 -32.37
C PHE A 604 18.21 1.99 -32.76
N GLN A 605 19.30 2.35 -32.09
CA GLN A 605 19.98 3.64 -32.29
C GLN A 605 20.57 3.74 -33.70
N ASN A 606 20.61 4.97 -34.23
CA ASN A 606 21.39 5.29 -35.42
C ASN A 606 22.87 5.04 -35.15
N THR A 607 23.58 4.42 -36.09
CA THR A 607 25.03 4.13 -35.98
C THR A 607 25.94 5.36 -35.88
N ASN A 608 25.38 6.57 -36.08
CA ASN A 608 26.11 7.83 -36.08
C ASN A 608 26.00 8.60 -34.75
N GLU A 609 25.22 8.08 -33.79
CA GLU A 609 24.98 8.71 -32.49
C GLU A 609 25.57 7.82 -31.37
N ILE A 610 26.33 8.43 -30.48
CA ILE A 610 26.83 7.79 -29.26
C ILE A 610 26.19 8.54 -28.10
N ILE A 611 25.48 7.83 -27.21
CA ILE A 611 24.82 8.40 -26.04
C ILE A 611 25.43 7.72 -24.81
N VAL A 612 25.80 8.52 -23.81
CA VAL A 612 26.18 8.04 -22.49
C VAL A 612 25.16 8.58 -21.50
N ASP A 613 24.39 7.68 -20.91
CA ASP A 613 23.39 7.90 -19.88
C ASP A 613 24.05 7.94 -18.48
N ASN A 614 23.35 8.44 -17.46
CA ASN A 614 23.88 8.43 -16.10
C ASN A 614 23.97 7.04 -15.47
N GLU A 615 23.23 6.05 -15.99
CA GLU A 615 23.31 4.66 -15.54
C GLU A 615 24.43 3.87 -16.24
N ASP A 616 25.10 4.45 -17.24
CA ASP A 616 26.20 3.79 -17.94
C ASP A 616 27.49 3.78 -17.09
N PRO A 617 28.35 2.73 -17.18
CA PRO A 617 29.65 2.69 -16.49
C PRO A 617 30.62 3.84 -16.84
N CYS A 618 30.29 4.56 -17.89
CA CYS A 618 31.01 5.70 -18.45
C CYS A 618 30.57 7.05 -17.83
N PHE A 619 29.66 7.03 -16.85
CA PHE A 619 29.30 8.17 -16.04
C PHE A 619 29.95 8.07 -14.66
N ARG A 620 30.40 9.19 -14.10
CA ARG A 620 30.91 9.24 -12.72
C ARG A 620 30.77 10.60 -12.05
N ILE A 621 30.63 10.57 -10.73
CA ILE A 621 30.63 11.75 -9.88
C ILE A 621 32.06 12.05 -9.44
N ILE A 622 32.55 13.25 -9.76
CA ILE A 622 33.86 13.74 -9.32
C ILE A 622 33.66 14.48 -7.99
N LYS A 623 33.94 13.80 -6.88
CA LYS A 623 33.97 14.41 -5.55
C LYS A 623 35.19 15.34 -5.42
N ALA A 624 35.01 16.52 -4.83
CA ALA A 624 36.13 17.36 -4.41
C ALA A 624 37.04 16.58 -3.45
N LYS A 625 38.37 16.79 -3.52
CA LYS A 625 39.36 16.15 -2.63
C LYS A 625 39.12 16.54 -1.17
N GLY A 626 38.23 15.81 -0.50
CA GLY A 626 38.09 15.69 0.94
C GLY A 626 38.04 14.19 1.24
N PHE A 627 39.19 13.64 1.60
CA PHE A 627 39.36 12.20 1.86
C PHE A 627 38.65 11.86 3.19
N ASP A 628 37.45 11.29 3.13
CA ASP A 628 36.77 10.80 4.33
C ASP A 628 37.17 9.34 4.58
N ILE A 629 38.15 9.15 5.46
CA ILE A 629 38.65 7.83 5.91
C ILE A 629 37.51 6.93 6.39
N VAL A 630 36.38 7.48 6.87
CA VAL A 630 35.22 6.72 7.34
C VAL A 630 34.53 5.97 6.20
N SER A 631 34.60 6.46 4.96
CA SER A 631 34.02 5.79 3.78
C SER A 631 34.75 4.50 3.40
N LEU A 632 36.03 4.33 3.78
CA LEU A 632 36.78 3.08 3.55
C LEU A 632 36.37 1.95 4.50
N PHE A 633 35.68 2.27 5.60
CA PHE A 633 35.18 1.31 6.60
C PHE A 633 33.68 1.03 6.46
N ARG A 634 32.96 1.78 5.63
CA ARG A 634 31.59 1.43 5.21
C ARG A 634 31.71 0.67 3.90
N GLY A 635 31.36 -0.62 3.91
CA GLY A 635 31.15 -1.34 2.66
C GLY A 635 29.98 -0.70 1.92
N GLU A 636 30.25 0.26 1.02
CA GLU A 636 29.28 0.81 0.08
C GLU A 636 29.11 -0.16 -1.10
N GLU A 637 28.69 -1.40 -0.81
CA GLU A 637 28.18 -2.37 -1.81
C GLU A 637 26.66 -2.57 -1.63
N GLY A 638 25.96 -1.49 -1.25
CA GLY A 638 24.51 -1.45 -1.27
C GLY A 638 24.01 -1.05 -2.66
N PRO A 639 22.85 -1.54 -3.11
CA PRO A 639 22.22 -1.08 -4.35
C PRO A 639 21.94 0.44 -4.33
N GLN A 640 21.98 1.08 -5.50
CA GLN A 640 21.68 2.52 -5.66
C GLN A 640 20.22 2.81 -5.31
N GLU A 641 19.98 3.56 -4.23
CA GLU A 641 18.64 3.95 -3.78
C GLU A 641 18.15 5.21 -4.51
N TYR A 642 17.06 5.09 -5.27
CA TYR A 642 16.44 6.22 -5.98
C TYR A 642 15.50 7.02 -5.09
N GLN A 643 15.52 8.34 -5.27
CA GLN A 643 14.62 9.26 -4.57
C GLN A 643 13.68 9.98 -5.53
N THR A 644 12.57 10.49 -5.00
CA THR A 644 11.76 11.47 -5.74
C THR A 644 12.54 12.76 -5.89
N ARG A 645 12.42 13.43 -7.05
CA ARG A 645 12.98 14.76 -7.31
C ARG A 645 12.32 15.83 -6.44
N ALA A 646 12.69 15.89 -5.17
CA ALA A 646 12.16 16.78 -4.14
C ALA A 646 13.26 17.14 -3.11
N GLY A 647 13.12 18.29 -2.46
CA GLY A 647 14.08 18.77 -1.45
C GLY A 647 15.23 19.61 -2.04
N GLU A 648 16.25 19.88 -1.22
CA GLU A 648 17.40 20.72 -1.56
C GLU A 648 18.72 20.02 -1.18
N PRO A 649 19.12 18.96 -1.91
CA PRO A 649 20.30 18.18 -1.55
C PRO A 649 21.61 18.92 -1.91
N ASP A 650 22.52 18.96 -0.94
CA ASP A 650 23.87 19.53 -1.08
C ASP A 650 24.86 18.59 -1.80
N THR A 651 24.45 17.34 -2.06
CA THR A 651 25.24 16.31 -2.75
C THR A 651 24.46 15.75 -3.93
N TRP A 652 25.16 15.23 -4.94
CA TRP A 652 24.52 14.56 -6.07
C TRP A 652 23.77 13.32 -5.59
N LYS A 653 22.46 13.29 -5.82
CA LYS A 653 21.58 12.18 -5.45
C LYS A 653 20.88 11.63 -6.69
N PRO A 654 20.82 10.30 -6.84
CA PRO A 654 20.06 9.69 -7.92
C PRO A 654 18.56 9.90 -7.68
N VAL A 655 17.88 10.43 -8.67
CA VAL A 655 16.44 10.70 -8.64
C VAL A 655 15.77 10.15 -9.89
N ILE A 656 14.47 9.90 -9.81
CA ILE A 656 13.65 9.44 -10.94
C ILE A 656 12.61 10.48 -11.31
N ASP A 657 12.32 10.60 -12.61
CA ASP A 657 11.29 11.50 -13.14
C ASP A 657 10.88 11.04 -14.54
N ASN A 658 9.63 11.26 -14.92
CA ASN A 658 9.13 10.89 -16.25
C ASN A 658 9.81 11.68 -17.39
N ASN A 659 10.41 12.83 -17.08
CA ASN A 659 11.06 13.70 -18.05
C ASN A 659 12.54 13.40 -18.25
N PHE A 660 13.17 12.54 -17.45
CA PHE A 660 14.57 12.15 -17.63
C PHE A 660 14.75 11.22 -18.83
N TYR A 661 15.95 11.22 -19.40
CA TYR A 661 16.35 10.23 -20.38
C TYR A 661 16.68 8.89 -19.69
N GLY A 662 16.80 7.82 -20.46
CA GLY A 662 17.13 6.50 -19.95
C GLY A 662 16.08 5.41 -20.20
N MET A 663 16.55 4.17 -20.27
CA MET A 663 15.75 2.95 -20.43
C MET A 663 16.54 1.76 -19.85
N PRO A 664 15.92 0.87 -19.05
CA PRO A 664 14.53 0.92 -18.59
C PRO A 664 14.27 1.95 -17.49
N VAL A 665 15.33 2.47 -16.85
CA VAL A 665 15.24 3.46 -15.77
C VAL A 665 15.44 4.87 -16.32
N ARG A 666 14.47 5.76 -16.07
CA ARG A 666 14.55 7.21 -16.30
C ARG A 666 14.98 7.88 -15.03
N SER A 667 16.29 7.98 -14.86
CA SER A 667 16.90 8.57 -13.68
C SER A 667 17.87 9.67 -14.09
N ALA A 668 18.29 10.46 -13.11
CA ALA A 668 19.34 11.44 -13.27
C ALA A 668 19.96 11.73 -11.91
N PHE A 669 21.14 12.34 -11.88
CA PHE A 669 21.70 12.89 -10.65
C PHE A 669 21.24 14.33 -10.45
N TYR A 670 20.62 14.60 -9.31
CA TYR A 670 20.08 15.89 -8.91
C TYR A 670 20.90 16.51 -7.78
N LYS A 671 21.12 17.82 -7.87
CA LYS A 671 21.78 18.62 -6.83
C LYS A 671 21.36 20.09 -6.91
N ARG A 672 21.38 20.81 -5.77
CA ARG A 672 21.36 22.29 -5.78
C ARG A 672 22.72 22.87 -6.17
N ALA A 673 22.68 23.96 -6.93
CA ALA A 673 23.90 24.63 -7.35
C ALA A 673 24.69 25.16 -6.15
N GLY A 674 26.01 25.03 -6.25
CA GLY A 674 27.00 25.50 -5.30
C GLY A 674 28.07 26.36 -5.97
N SER A 675 29.29 26.26 -5.46
CA SER A 675 30.42 27.11 -5.88
C SER A 675 31.16 26.62 -7.12
N GLY A 676 30.84 25.43 -7.65
CA GLY A 676 31.55 24.79 -8.77
C GLY A 676 32.60 23.74 -8.36
N GLY A 677 32.66 23.39 -7.07
CA GLY A 677 33.61 22.42 -6.52
C GLY A 677 33.22 20.95 -6.75
N SER A 678 31.95 20.67 -7.07
CA SER A 678 31.45 19.32 -7.33
C SER A 678 31.14 19.18 -8.82
N ARG A 679 31.52 18.06 -9.43
CA ARG A 679 31.32 17.84 -10.87
C ARG A 679 30.84 16.42 -11.16
N VAL A 680 30.27 16.25 -12.34
CA VAL A 680 29.97 14.93 -12.92
C VAL A 680 30.62 14.85 -14.29
N GLU A 681 30.97 13.65 -14.73
CA GLU A 681 31.70 13.41 -15.96
C GLU A 681 31.07 12.26 -16.74
N TRP A 682 30.86 12.47 -18.04
CA TRP A 682 30.57 11.44 -19.03
C TRP A 682 31.81 11.26 -19.91
N ASN A 683 32.32 10.05 -20.02
CA ASN A 683 33.46 9.72 -20.88
C ASN A 683 33.10 8.64 -21.91
N THR A 684 33.68 8.68 -23.10
CA THR A 684 33.50 7.61 -24.08
C THR A 684 34.66 7.57 -25.08
N VAL A 685 34.74 6.47 -25.82
CA VAL A 685 35.68 6.29 -26.93
C VAL A 685 34.88 6.27 -28.24
N LEU A 686 35.06 7.30 -29.05
CA LEU A 686 34.40 7.46 -30.33
C LEU A 686 34.96 6.44 -31.35
N SER A 687 34.08 5.90 -32.19
CA SER A 687 34.44 4.88 -33.17
C SER A 687 35.41 5.38 -34.24
N GLN A 688 35.37 6.68 -34.55
CA GLN A 688 36.20 7.34 -35.57
C GLN A 688 36.59 8.76 -35.11
N PRO A 689 37.79 9.25 -35.48
CA PRO A 689 38.12 10.67 -35.34
C PRO A 689 37.24 11.52 -36.27
N GLY A 690 36.97 12.77 -35.87
CA GLY A 690 36.29 13.76 -36.71
C GLY A 690 35.48 14.79 -35.93
N GLU A 691 34.65 15.54 -36.65
CA GLU A 691 33.75 16.53 -36.08
C GLU A 691 32.49 15.87 -35.51
N TYR A 692 32.21 16.16 -34.25
CA TYR A 692 31.02 15.72 -33.55
C TYR A 692 30.30 16.92 -32.94
N GLU A 693 28.99 16.96 -33.11
CA GLU A 693 28.14 17.86 -32.34
C GLU A 693 27.77 17.19 -31.02
N VAL A 694 27.99 17.92 -29.93
CA VAL A 694 27.78 17.43 -28.57
C VAL A 694 26.50 18.02 -28.02
N PHE A 695 25.63 17.18 -27.46
CA PHE A 695 24.38 17.57 -26.83
C PHE A 695 24.33 17.08 -25.39
N PHE A 696 23.66 17.82 -24.52
CA PHE A 696 23.22 17.33 -23.23
C PHE A 696 21.70 17.23 -23.20
N TYR A 697 21.19 16.32 -22.38
CA TYR A 697 19.76 16.19 -22.17
C TYR A 697 19.31 17.15 -21.05
N HIS A 698 18.49 18.14 -21.42
CA HIS A 698 17.96 19.15 -20.50
C HIS A 698 16.58 18.76 -20.01
N THR A 699 16.37 18.86 -18.69
CA THR A 699 15.08 18.64 -18.04
C THR A 699 14.57 19.94 -17.44
N LYS A 700 13.26 20.18 -17.57
CA LYS A 700 12.61 21.34 -16.95
C LYS A 700 12.83 21.35 -15.44
N PRO A 701 13.13 22.51 -14.83
CA PRO A 701 13.22 22.62 -13.38
C PRO A 701 11.84 22.40 -12.74
N VAL A 702 11.82 21.85 -11.53
CA VAL A 702 10.57 21.55 -10.80
C VAL A 702 9.74 22.81 -10.60
N ASN A 703 10.40 23.94 -10.37
CA ASN A 703 9.78 25.24 -10.22
C ASN A 703 10.32 26.26 -11.23
N THR A 704 9.71 26.28 -12.42
CA THR A 704 10.06 27.22 -13.50
C THR A 704 9.87 28.69 -13.12
N ALA A 705 9.11 29.01 -12.07
CA ALA A 705 8.99 30.39 -11.58
C ALA A 705 10.22 30.82 -10.76
N VAL A 706 10.90 29.87 -10.10
CA VAL A 706 12.13 30.12 -9.33
C VAL A 706 13.36 30.08 -10.22
N ASP A 707 13.35 29.18 -11.21
CA ASP A 707 14.45 28.97 -12.16
C ASP A 707 13.96 29.19 -13.60
N PRO A 708 13.55 30.42 -13.99
CA PRO A 708 13.00 30.69 -15.32
C PRO A 708 14.03 30.57 -16.45
N LYS A 709 15.32 30.70 -16.10
CA LYS A 709 16.47 30.60 -17.00
C LYS A 709 17.63 29.96 -16.24
N GLN A 710 18.18 28.87 -16.77
CA GLN A 710 19.31 28.14 -16.17
C GLN A 710 20.61 28.48 -16.90
N GLU A 711 21.71 28.59 -16.15
CA GLU A 711 23.07 28.77 -16.67
C GLU A 711 23.90 27.54 -16.27
N LEU A 712 24.17 26.65 -17.22
CA LEU A 712 24.87 25.38 -16.98
C LEU A 712 26.30 25.45 -17.49
N HIS A 713 27.25 25.09 -16.63
CA HIS A 713 28.69 25.20 -16.89
C HIS A 713 29.28 23.85 -17.28
N TYR A 714 29.55 23.67 -18.58
CA TYR A 714 30.16 22.47 -19.15
C TYR A 714 31.63 22.67 -19.51
N THR A 715 32.41 21.60 -19.42
CA THR A 715 33.77 21.51 -19.97
C THR A 715 33.84 20.29 -20.89
N ILE A 716 34.21 20.51 -22.15
CA ILE A 716 34.37 19.46 -23.16
C ILE A 716 35.86 19.24 -23.39
N CYS A 717 36.33 18.01 -23.26
CA CYS A 717 37.70 17.61 -23.56
C CYS A 717 37.71 16.67 -24.77
N ASN A 718 38.48 17.03 -25.79
CA ASN A 718 38.58 16.31 -27.06
C ASN A 718 39.80 15.38 -27.18
N GLY A 719 40.51 15.17 -26.06
CA GLY A 719 41.74 14.38 -25.95
C GLY A 719 43.01 15.23 -25.86
N GLU A 720 43.02 16.47 -26.36
CA GLU A 720 44.18 17.38 -26.32
C GLU A 720 43.84 18.73 -25.66
N GLU A 721 42.67 19.29 -25.96
CA GLU A 721 42.21 20.60 -25.51
C GLU A 721 40.94 20.50 -24.64
N GLU A 722 40.76 21.49 -23.75
CA GLU A 722 39.55 21.66 -22.94
C GLU A 722 38.80 22.94 -23.36
N TYR A 723 37.53 22.81 -23.70
CA TYR A 723 36.63 23.90 -24.07
C TYR A 723 35.62 24.13 -22.95
N ASN A 724 35.54 25.36 -22.42
CA ASN A 724 34.52 25.73 -21.45
C ASN A 724 33.30 26.33 -22.17
N VAL A 725 32.14 25.71 -21.98
CA VAL A 725 30.88 26.10 -22.60
C VAL A 725 29.87 26.45 -21.51
N ILE A 726 29.22 27.60 -21.66
CA ILE A 726 28.13 28.03 -20.78
C ILE A 726 26.84 27.92 -21.58
N ALA A 727 26.03 26.89 -21.27
CA ALA A 727 24.73 26.70 -21.88
C ALA A 727 23.69 27.53 -21.10
N THR A 728 23.04 28.46 -21.78
CA THR A 728 21.92 29.23 -21.19
C THR A 728 20.62 28.71 -21.78
N VAL A 729 19.75 28.17 -20.93
CA VAL A 729 18.53 27.47 -21.35
C VAL A 729 17.30 28.11 -20.71
N ASP A 730 16.24 28.31 -21.50
CA ASP A 730 14.95 28.72 -20.97
C ASP A 730 14.27 27.54 -20.25
N SER A 731 13.66 27.81 -19.09
CA SER A 731 12.97 26.78 -18.27
C SER A 731 11.87 25.99 -19.00
N LYS A 732 11.37 26.50 -20.13
CA LYS A 732 10.36 25.83 -20.96
C LYS A 732 10.94 24.85 -21.97
N GLU A 733 12.22 25.00 -22.33
CA GLU A 733 12.94 24.07 -23.19
C GLU A 733 13.17 22.74 -22.44
N ALA A 734 13.20 21.64 -23.18
CA ALA A 734 13.48 20.31 -22.66
C ALA A 734 13.93 19.39 -23.81
N GLY A 735 14.74 18.39 -23.50
CA GLY A 735 15.32 17.45 -24.46
C GLY A 735 16.77 17.78 -24.81
N TRP A 736 17.23 17.35 -25.98
CA TRP A 736 18.62 17.51 -26.41
C TRP A 736 18.96 18.95 -26.77
N ILE A 737 19.94 19.54 -26.07
CA ILE A 737 20.45 20.90 -26.32
C ILE A 737 21.92 20.82 -26.73
N SER A 738 22.26 21.48 -27.84
CA SER A 738 23.61 21.50 -28.40
C SER A 738 24.56 22.35 -27.55
N LEU A 739 25.73 21.80 -27.24
CA LEU A 739 26.89 22.50 -26.68
C LEU A 739 27.82 23.05 -27.76
N GLY A 740 27.61 22.64 -29.02
CA GLY A 740 28.43 23.01 -30.18
C GLY A 740 29.10 21.82 -30.86
N VAL A 741 29.83 22.12 -31.93
CA VAL A 741 30.58 21.16 -32.74
C VAL A 741 32.05 21.23 -32.34
N PHE A 742 32.65 20.07 -32.06
CA PHE A 742 34.05 19.94 -31.66
C PHE A 742 34.71 18.81 -32.45
N ASN A 743 36.00 18.98 -32.75
CA ASN A 743 36.79 17.94 -33.40
C ASN A 743 37.42 17.03 -32.34
N PHE A 744 37.13 15.73 -32.40
CA PHE A 744 37.62 14.72 -31.46
C PHE A 744 38.58 13.75 -32.14
N LEU A 745 39.63 13.36 -31.41
CA LEU A 745 40.54 12.31 -31.86
C LEU A 745 39.92 10.92 -31.68
N LYS A 746 39.66 10.54 -30.43
CA LYS A 746 38.97 9.28 -30.06
C LYS A 746 38.35 9.39 -28.69
N GLU A 747 39.10 9.88 -27.72
CA GLU A 747 38.60 10.08 -26.37
C GLU A 747 37.73 11.34 -26.32
N ALA A 748 36.50 11.17 -25.84
CA ALA A 748 35.57 12.26 -25.65
C ALA A 748 35.16 12.31 -24.19
N LYS A 749 35.19 13.51 -23.61
CA LYS A 749 34.82 13.73 -22.22
C LYS A 749 34.03 15.02 -22.09
N VAL A 750 32.93 14.96 -21.34
CA VAL A 750 32.11 16.11 -20.99
C VAL A 750 31.95 16.14 -19.48
N THR A 751 32.17 17.30 -18.88
CA THR A 751 32.04 17.52 -17.42
C THR A 751 31.03 18.62 -17.17
N LEU A 752 30.08 18.39 -16.24
CA LEU A 752 29.14 19.41 -15.75
C LEU A 752 29.54 19.83 -14.34
N SER A 753 29.68 21.13 -14.13
CA SER A 753 29.97 21.73 -12.83
C SER A 753 28.70 22.09 -12.07
N ASP A 754 28.72 21.93 -10.74
CA ASP A 754 27.63 22.38 -9.86
C ASP A 754 27.57 23.91 -9.66
N LYS A 755 28.18 24.72 -10.53
CA LYS A 755 28.29 26.16 -10.34
C LYS A 755 26.95 26.86 -10.54
N ASP A 756 26.60 27.75 -9.61
CA ASP A 756 25.35 28.54 -9.69
C ASP A 756 25.39 29.63 -10.76
N ARG A 757 24.20 30.01 -11.23
CA ARG A 757 24.00 31.07 -12.23
C ARG A 757 24.47 32.42 -11.71
N LYS A 758 24.89 33.30 -12.62
CA LYS A 758 25.31 34.66 -12.24
C LYS A 758 24.13 35.53 -11.78
N ASP A 759 23.01 35.44 -12.50
CA ASP A 759 21.81 36.24 -12.23
C ASP A 759 20.90 35.51 -11.22
N LYS A 760 20.89 35.98 -9.98
CA LYS A 760 20.05 35.40 -8.92
C LYS A 760 18.62 35.96 -8.98
N PHE A 761 17.62 35.08 -8.99
CA PHE A 761 16.22 35.47 -8.94
C PHE A 761 15.74 35.51 -7.48
N GLU A 762 15.18 36.65 -7.08
CA GLU A 762 14.66 36.86 -5.73
C GLU A 762 13.23 36.36 -5.64
N THR A 763 12.97 35.44 -4.71
CA THR A 763 11.62 34.94 -4.41
C THR A 763 11.13 35.53 -3.10
N LYS A 764 9.83 35.36 -2.78
CA LYS A 764 9.27 35.73 -1.46
C LYS A 764 9.91 35.02 -0.26
N TYR A 765 10.76 34.01 -0.50
CA TYR A 765 11.51 33.26 0.51
C TYR A 765 13.03 33.47 0.41
N GLY A 766 13.50 34.42 -0.40
CA GLY A 766 14.92 34.70 -0.66
C GLY A 766 15.43 34.23 -2.03
N CYS A 767 16.73 34.40 -2.29
CA CYS A 767 17.40 33.93 -3.51
C CYS A 767 17.82 32.47 -3.35
N LEU A 768 17.10 31.56 -4.00
CA LEU A 768 17.44 30.13 -4.01
C LEU A 768 18.44 29.81 -5.14
N PRO A 769 19.45 28.96 -4.89
CA PRO A 769 20.34 28.44 -5.94
C PRO A 769 19.58 27.65 -6.99
N GLN A 770 20.06 27.69 -8.23
CA GLN A 770 19.42 26.93 -9.31
C GLN A 770 19.47 25.43 -9.04
N GLU A 771 18.47 24.72 -9.55
CA GLU A 771 18.53 23.27 -9.69
C GLU A 771 19.49 22.86 -10.83
N ILE A 772 20.28 21.81 -10.60
CA ILE A 772 21.15 21.19 -11.61
C ILE A 772 20.82 19.70 -11.70
N VAL A 773 20.62 19.22 -12.93
CA VAL A 773 20.34 17.83 -13.27
C VAL A 773 21.43 17.33 -14.21
N ALA A 774 21.99 16.17 -13.88
CA ALA A 774 22.95 15.43 -14.68
C ALA A 774 22.31 14.12 -15.17
N ASP A 775 21.87 14.15 -16.43
CA ASP A 775 21.11 13.08 -17.08
C ASP A 775 22.01 12.39 -18.11
N ALA A 776 21.87 12.72 -19.41
CA ALA A 776 22.66 12.09 -20.48
C ALA A 776 23.41 13.10 -21.38
N VAL A 777 24.48 12.62 -22.03
CA VAL A 777 25.24 13.33 -23.07
C VAL A 777 25.26 12.53 -24.36
N LYS A 778 25.13 13.21 -25.49
CA LYS A 778 25.10 12.63 -26.83
C LYS A 778 26.14 13.28 -27.74
N TRP A 779 26.84 12.46 -28.52
CA TRP A 779 27.74 12.85 -29.60
C TRP A 779 27.17 12.40 -30.94
N VAL A 780 26.96 13.34 -31.87
CA VAL A 780 26.44 13.08 -33.21
C VAL A 780 27.53 13.40 -34.22
N LYS A 781 27.96 12.40 -35.00
CA LYS A 781 28.95 12.61 -36.05
C LYS A 781 28.35 13.47 -37.18
N GLN A 782 29.08 14.50 -37.59
CA GLN A 782 28.71 15.39 -38.71
C GLN A 782 29.10 14.83 -40.08
#